data_AF-A0A1I3SMV5-F1
#
_entry.id   AF-A0A1I3SMV5-F1
#
_cell.length_a   1.000
_cell.length_b   1.000
_cell.length_c   1.000
_cell.angle_alpha   90.00
_cell.angle_beta   90.00
_cell.angle_gamma   90.00
#
_symmetry.space_group_name_H-M   'P 1'
#
loop_
_entity.id
_entity.type
_entity.pdbx_description
1 polymer ?
#
loop_
_entity_poly.entity_id
_entity_poly.type
_entity_poly.pdbx_seq_one_letter_code
_entity_poly.pdbx_strand_id
1 'polypeptide(L)'
;MKKWVVSALLVCLATGSLLSGATVSPAMGATTTMKRTSQAPAPVQKPIHDMIVFNDFQVAGLSAGGWNWVKNDEFILPPDTPLDIDVTQTTYGSGTNVSRSEVFLDGTELTAFQNEKTAAQASLKWQIPRFTIPSAQLSPGIHTLTFVVTDAKGQKSTVHIRFRVEEQNYPYIYEGEKATGDAIPSGDTVAIFGLFGSKVFSSKIAGTWSLSNKTTNTEMRSVKGSVFSSGSLKGGKYEVVFTPDDGALTPWMVNLQVGPAEVYMGTNETGQKLSPNQKISATKAPDTISLYAPFPGKWWVNGTGQTLTDSQHFDVVIPETLAGLTISVTYEPNTGKDEQAIQMDTSSTIQIQVPGTPAVCEPTTATANMDVLMQNNDKSSLMVERRNLYSTSATVRLYQNPVHLIWLATAAAHVEFGSEEDDDEGPGVWAVDNVVVDASKLNGDHTALKLSSFNPGRYKVNYYSKREPHQSWCGYIQVIESSRPISSAPSCDIGDSGAIPYPTPLRLVSKKGQQYQDGDHIVVDSKSDLNDLEELVLMSTHVVNKGTKRIILNASSRTDRRYVHVPDLVWEDGATSLGSGQESSGATIQSSNEVKIIYNDKVLTTIKPSRSTRDDDRSDDTGVDSLNVKQLIDFQDGKPGVYSIEVTNTMEYLTCQVTYGGKSYTKDTDLLEKKQKMTLKIEVK
;
A
#
# COMPACT_ATOMS: atom_id res chain seq x y z
N MET A 1 -25.90 70.98 -13.73
CA MET A 1 -27.20 71.53 -14.19
C MET A 1 -28.30 70.66 -13.56
N LYS A 2 -29.30 71.08 -12.79
CA LYS A 2 -29.83 72.36 -12.27
C LYS A 2 -30.32 72.10 -10.82
N LYS A 3 -30.28 73.14 -9.98
CA LYS A 3 -30.75 73.27 -8.58
C LYS A 3 -32.30 73.21 -8.48
N TRP A 4 -32.94 73.07 -7.31
CA TRP A 4 -33.37 74.09 -6.30
C TRP A 4 -33.93 73.31 -5.07
N VAL A 5 -33.51 73.41 -3.78
CA VAL A 5 -33.69 74.41 -2.67
C VAL A 5 -35.16 74.87 -2.51
N VAL A 6 -35.87 74.74 -1.37
CA VAL A 6 -35.80 75.50 -0.08
C VAL A 6 -36.73 74.89 0.99
N SER A 7 -36.30 74.97 2.27
CA SER A 7 -37.00 74.73 3.54
C SER A 7 -38.00 75.82 3.96
N ALA A 8 -39.02 75.50 4.78
CA ALA A 8 -39.58 76.45 5.76
C ALA A 8 -40.31 75.73 6.92
N LEU A 9 -40.18 76.34 8.09
CA LEU A 9 -40.46 75.86 9.44
C LEU A 9 -41.73 76.53 10.00
N LEU A 10 -42.39 75.84 10.94
CA LEU A 10 -43.05 76.36 12.16
C LEU A 10 -44.30 77.28 12.09
N VAL A 11 -45.36 76.89 12.81
CA VAL A 11 -46.13 77.79 13.70
C VAL A 11 -46.48 77.05 15.01
N CYS A 12 -45.99 77.60 16.12
CA CYS A 12 -46.42 77.35 17.49
C CYS A 12 -47.65 78.22 17.85
N LEU A 13 -48.32 77.88 18.95
CA LEU A 13 -48.92 78.72 20.03
C LEU A 13 -50.24 78.06 20.49
N ALA A 14 -50.65 78.03 21.76
CA ALA A 14 -50.06 78.36 23.05
C ALA A 14 -51.12 78.04 24.12
N THR A 15 -50.70 77.67 25.33
CA THR A 15 -51.18 78.30 26.57
C THR A 15 -50.15 78.02 27.66
N GLY A 16 -49.79 79.07 28.39
CA GLY A 16 -48.87 79.03 29.53
C GLY A 16 -49.49 79.71 30.75
N SER A 17 -48.91 79.42 31.91
CA SER A 17 -48.96 80.20 33.17
C SER A 17 -48.05 79.47 34.19
N LEU A 18 -47.26 80.03 35.10
CA LEU A 18 -46.60 81.33 35.37
C LEU A 18 -45.69 81.06 36.60
N LEU A 19 -44.49 81.68 36.64
CA LEU A 19 -43.66 82.16 37.79
C LEU A 19 -43.53 81.30 39.07
N SER A 20 -42.33 80.95 39.56
CA SER A 20 -41.31 81.78 40.27
C SER A 20 -40.34 80.80 40.97
N GLY A 21 -39.09 81.07 41.38
CA GLY A 21 -38.16 82.20 41.37
C GLY A 21 -36.77 81.62 41.78
N ALA A 22 -35.69 82.34 41.47
CA ALA A 22 -34.31 81.91 41.66
C ALA A 22 -33.84 81.98 43.14
N THR A 23 -32.74 81.26 43.48
CA THR A 23 -31.46 81.79 44.03
C THR A 23 -30.71 80.86 45.04
N VAL A 24 -29.39 80.71 44.78
CA VAL A 24 -28.17 80.47 45.64
C VAL A 24 -28.12 79.44 46.81
N SER A 25 -27.01 78.68 46.86
CA SER A 25 -26.34 78.16 48.09
C SER A 25 -25.36 79.23 48.66
N PRO A 26 -24.60 79.06 49.78
CA PRO A 26 -24.53 78.01 50.84
C PRO A 26 -24.40 78.57 52.30
N ALA A 27 -24.39 77.73 53.35
CA ALA A 27 -23.70 78.02 54.64
C ALA A 27 -23.69 76.82 55.64
N MET A 28 -22.73 76.88 56.57
CA MET A 28 -22.10 75.87 57.44
C MET A 28 -22.81 75.51 58.78
N GLY A 29 -22.34 74.40 59.39
CA GLY A 29 -22.32 74.11 60.84
C GLY A 29 -23.24 72.94 61.27
N ALA A 30 -22.91 71.97 62.12
CA ALA A 30 -21.82 71.78 63.07
C ALA A 30 -21.66 70.28 63.42
N THR A 31 -20.48 69.93 63.95
CA THR A 31 -20.09 68.61 64.48
C THR A 31 -20.54 68.42 65.94
N THR A 32 -21.07 67.22 66.27
CA THR A 32 -20.93 66.59 67.61
C THR A 32 -20.95 65.06 67.48
N THR A 33 -20.26 64.40 68.41
CA THR A 33 -19.53 63.14 68.24
C THR A 33 -20.15 61.96 69.02
N MET A 34 -19.90 60.74 68.52
CA MET A 34 -19.70 59.44 69.22
C MET A 34 -20.73 58.29 69.16
N LYS A 35 -20.18 57.18 68.61
CA LYS A 35 -20.24 55.75 68.98
C LYS A 35 -21.24 54.79 68.30
N ARG A 36 -20.63 53.74 67.69
CA ARG A 36 -21.09 52.38 67.35
C ARG A 36 -22.39 52.00 68.09
N THR A 37 -23.39 51.42 67.45
CA THR A 37 -23.39 50.04 66.92
C THR A 37 -24.70 49.82 66.14
N SER A 38 -24.64 49.30 64.91
CA SER A 38 -25.55 48.27 64.37
C SER A 38 -25.43 48.26 62.84
N GLN A 39 -24.97 47.14 62.30
CA GLN A 39 -25.09 46.86 60.86
C GLN A 39 -26.56 46.96 60.45
N ALA A 40 -26.83 47.70 59.39
CA ALA A 40 -28.01 47.54 58.54
C ALA A 40 -27.52 47.43 57.08
N PRO A 41 -28.19 46.62 56.24
CA PRO A 41 -27.56 45.89 55.15
C PRO A 41 -27.18 46.79 53.98
N ALA A 42 -26.09 46.43 53.30
CA ALA A 42 -25.74 47.01 51.99
C ALA A 42 -26.92 46.89 51.01
N PRO A 43 -27.12 47.86 50.12
CA PRO A 43 -28.20 47.81 49.12
C PRO A 43 -28.03 46.56 48.26
N VAL A 44 -29.08 45.74 48.21
CA VAL A 44 -29.16 44.57 47.32
C VAL A 44 -28.95 45.07 45.89
N GLN A 45 -27.80 44.75 45.33
CA GLN A 45 -27.45 45.00 43.95
C GLN A 45 -28.47 44.24 43.09
N LYS A 46 -29.29 44.97 42.33
CA LYS A 46 -30.25 44.36 41.38
C LYS A 46 -29.43 43.65 40.29
N PRO A 47 -29.66 42.36 40.01
CA PRO A 47 -28.92 41.66 38.96
C PRO A 47 -29.29 42.21 37.58
N ILE A 48 -28.26 42.63 36.84
CA ILE A 48 -28.28 42.89 35.40
C ILE A 48 -28.01 41.53 34.74
N HIS A 49 -28.87 41.07 33.82
CA HIS A 49 -28.73 39.78 33.15
C HIS A 49 -28.12 39.96 31.74
N ASP A 50 -26.92 39.42 31.53
CA ASP A 50 -26.34 39.25 30.19
C ASP A 50 -26.37 37.78 29.75
N MET A 51 -26.98 37.59 28.57
CA MET A 51 -26.71 36.61 27.52
C MET A 51 -27.27 35.16 27.64
N ILE A 52 -28.30 34.89 26.82
CA ILE A 52 -28.62 33.58 26.24
C ILE A 52 -28.11 33.63 24.79
N VAL A 53 -27.20 32.74 24.37
CA VAL A 53 -26.69 32.74 22.99
C VAL A 53 -27.46 31.74 22.14
N PHE A 54 -28.39 32.27 21.35
CA PHE A 54 -28.65 31.87 19.98
C PHE A 54 -28.75 33.18 19.20
N ASN A 55 -27.91 33.34 18.17
CA ASN A 55 -27.61 34.59 17.44
C ASN A 55 -28.65 35.74 17.63
N ASP A 56 -28.28 36.69 18.49
CA ASP A 56 -28.92 38.00 18.81
C ASP A 56 -30.36 38.00 19.35
N PHE A 57 -30.64 38.39 20.62
CA PHE A 57 -31.86 39.18 21.03
C PHE A 57 -31.76 39.91 22.40
N GLN A 58 -32.55 41.00 22.55
CA GLN A 58 -32.66 41.93 23.71
C GLN A 58 -34.01 41.80 24.49
N VAL A 59 -34.03 42.30 25.74
CA VAL A 59 -35.09 42.18 26.78
C VAL A 59 -36.25 43.19 26.64
N ALA A 60 -37.50 42.80 26.96
CA ALA A 60 -38.61 43.74 27.27
C ALA A 60 -39.58 43.25 28.38
N GLY A 61 -39.73 44.06 29.45
CA GLY A 61 -40.98 44.31 30.20
C GLY A 61 -41.50 43.31 31.28
N LEU A 62 -41.81 43.85 32.47
CA LEU A 62 -42.39 43.17 33.65
C LEU A 62 -43.93 43.00 33.59
N SER A 63 -44.47 41.84 34.01
CA SER A 63 -45.85 41.73 34.52
C SER A 63 -45.94 40.76 35.72
N ALA A 64 -47.04 40.85 36.48
CA ALA A 64 -47.21 40.31 37.84
C ALA A 64 -47.26 38.76 37.98
N GLY A 65 -46.93 37.98 36.95
CA GLY A 65 -47.03 36.51 36.91
C GLY A 65 -45.73 35.74 36.70
N GLY A 66 -44.57 36.41 36.68
CA GLY A 66 -43.27 35.81 36.32
C GLY A 66 -42.73 36.35 34.99
N TRP A 67 -41.44 36.13 34.72
CA TRP A 67 -40.76 36.60 33.51
C TRP A 67 -41.17 35.73 32.30
N ASN A 68 -41.85 36.31 31.32
CA ASN A 68 -42.15 35.68 30.03
C ASN A 68 -41.29 36.31 28.94
N TRP A 69 -40.40 35.54 28.35
CA TRP A 69 -39.65 35.94 27.17
C TRP A 69 -40.47 35.56 25.93
N VAL A 70 -40.81 36.55 25.09
CA VAL A 70 -41.50 36.33 23.81
C VAL A 70 -40.74 37.04 22.71
N LYS A 71 -40.27 36.29 21.70
CA LYS A 71 -40.03 36.83 20.35
C LYS A 71 -40.63 35.91 19.29
N ASN A 72 -41.19 36.51 18.25
CA ASN A 72 -41.93 35.90 17.14
C ASN A 72 -41.02 35.19 16.11
N ASP A 73 -41.44 33.99 15.69
CA ASP A 73 -41.33 33.34 14.36
C ASP A 73 -40.02 33.41 13.54
N GLU A 74 -38.86 32.91 14.01
CA GLU A 74 -37.60 33.17 13.28
C GLU A 74 -36.77 31.99 12.76
N PHE A 75 -37.20 30.73 12.91
CA PHE A 75 -36.62 29.69 12.06
C PHE A 75 -37.61 28.63 11.59
N ILE A 76 -37.35 28.18 10.37
CA ILE A 76 -38.06 27.11 9.70
C ILE A 76 -37.19 25.86 9.81
N LEU A 77 -37.75 24.80 10.37
CA LEU A 77 -37.15 23.49 10.42
C LEU A 77 -37.60 22.71 9.17
N PRO A 78 -36.67 22.23 8.33
CA PRO A 78 -37.02 21.39 7.18
C PRO A 78 -37.76 20.13 7.62
N PRO A 79 -38.55 19.50 6.74
CA PRO A 79 -39.23 18.25 7.05
C PRO A 79 -38.26 17.18 7.55
N ASP A 80 -38.74 16.30 8.42
CA ASP A 80 -37.99 15.15 8.97
C ASP A 80 -36.68 15.49 9.71
N THR A 81 -36.40 16.77 10.00
CA THR A 81 -35.18 17.19 10.67
C THR A 81 -35.35 17.16 12.20
N PRO A 82 -34.49 16.46 12.96
CA PRO A 82 -34.54 16.51 14.42
C PRO A 82 -34.07 17.87 14.92
N LEU A 83 -34.61 18.31 16.07
CA LEU A 83 -34.24 19.59 16.68
C LEU A 83 -33.19 19.38 17.78
N ASP A 84 -31.96 19.76 17.50
CA ASP A 84 -30.86 19.77 18.46
C ASP A 84 -30.81 21.07 19.26
N ILE A 85 -30.69 20.95 20.58
CA ILE A 85 -30.79 22.08 21.51
C ILE A 85 -29.58 22.09 22.44
N ASP A 86 -28.87 23.22 22.48
CA ASP A 86 -27.82 23.53 23.45
C ASP A 86 -28.25 24.71 24.33
N VAL A 87 -28.37 24.50 25.63
CA VAL A 87 -28.81 25.57 26.56
C VAL A 87 -27.68 25.89 27.53
N THR A 88 -27.26 27.14 27.52
CA THR A 88 -26.44 27.70 28.58
C THR A 88 -27.30 28.57 29.48
N GLN A 89 -27.40 28.18 30.75
CA GLN A 89 -28.11 28.90 31.77
C GLN A 89 -27.12 29.50 32.77
N THR A 90 -27.37 30.72 33.23
CA THR A 90 -26.63 31.32 34.35
C THR A 90 -27.58 31.76 35.45
N THR A 91 -27.40 31.23 36.65
CA THR A 91 -28.19 31.56 37.84
C THR A 91 -27.35 32.42 38.77
N TYR A 92 -27.84 33.61 39.12
CA TYR A 92 -27.16 34.54 40.02
C TYR A 92 -27.88 34.58 41.38
N GLY A 93 -27.12 34.57 42.48
CA GLY A 93 -27.68 34.58 43.83
C GLY A 93 -26.63 34.79 44.93
N SER A 94 -27.06 34.83 46.18
CA SER A 94 -26.17 34.96 47.34
C SER A 94 -26.28 33.69 48.21
N GLY A 95 -25.53 32.64 47.88
CA GLY A 95 -25.52 31.36 48.62
C GLY A 95 -25.48 30.13 47.72
N THR A 96 -26.15 29.05 48.14
CA THR A 96 -26.36 27.85 47.33
C THR A 96 -27.40 28.13 46.26
N ASN A 97 -26.97 28.13 45.00
CA ASN A 97 -27.85 28.23 43.84
C ASN A 97 -28.30 26.83 43.42
N VAL A 98 -29.61 26.67 43.24
CA VAL A 98 -30.24 25.51 42.58
C VAL A 98 -30.81 26.01 41.26
N SER A 99 -30.54 25.26 40.21
CA SER A 99 -31.00 25.53 38.87
C SER A 99 -31.72 24.29 38.35
N ARG A 100 -33.05 24.34 38.30
CA ARG A 100 -33.86 23.29 37.67
C ARG A 100 -34.37 23.77 36.33
N SER A 101 -34.18 22.97 35.28
CA SER A 101 -34.74 23.21 33.95
C SER A 101 -35.78 22.16 33.62
N GLU A 102 -36.99 22.60 33.29
CA GLU A 102 -38.08 21.80 32.73
C GLU A 102 -38.32 22.26 31.29
N VAL A 103 -38.55 21.33 30.36
CA VAL A 103 -38.75 21.65 28.93
C VAL A 103 -40.11 21.13 28.48
N PHE A 104 -40.88 21.95 27.76
CA PHE A 104 -42.18 21.60 27.22
C PHE A 104 -42.21 21.85 25.72
N LEU A 105 -42.77 20.91 24.95
CA LEU A 105 -43.08 21.08 23.54
C LEU A 105 -44.60 21.17 23.39
N ASP A 106 -45.10 22.29 22.86
CA ASP A 106 -46.53 22.58 22.69
C ASP A 106 -47.35 22.38 23.97
N GLY A 107 -46.74 22.72 25.12
CA GLY A 107 -47.34 22.56 26.45
C GLY A 107 -47.26 21.14 27.01
N THR A 108 -46.75 20.16 26.27
CA THR A 108 -46.47 18.81 26.77
C THR A 108 -45.07 18.75 27.37
N GLU A 109 -44.95 18.30 28.62
CA GLU A 109 -43.66 18.19 29.30
C GLU A 109 -42.81 17.07 28.70
N LEU A 110 -41.56 17.39 28.36
CA LEU A 110 -40.56 16.44 27.92
C LEU A 110 -39.73 15.99 29.14
N THR A 111 -40.26 15.02 29.89
CA THR A 111 -39.70 14.56 31.16
C THR A 111 -38.26 14.03 31.06
N ALA A 112 -37.86 13.55 29.87
CA ALA A 112 -36.50 13.11 29.59
C ALA A 112 -35.45 14.25 29.68
N PHE A 113 -35.87 15.52 29.68
CA PHE A 113 -34.98 16.68 29.67
C PHE A 113 -35.03 17.50 30.96
N GLN A 114 -35.56 16.92 32.04
CA GLN A 114 -35.45 17.50 33.37
C GLN A 114 -34.01 17.39 33.87
N ASN A 115 -33.45 18.53 34.25
CA ASN A 115 -32.11 18.57 34.81
C ASN A 115 -32.05 19.51 36.01
N GLU A 116 -31.25 19.16 37.01
CA GLU A 116 -31.02 19.98 38.19
C GLU A 116 -29.52 20.09 38.48
N LYS A 117 -29.04 21.30 38.74
CA LYS A 117 -27.68 21.54 39.22
C LYS A 117 -27.69 22.45 40.43
N THR A 118 -26.96 22.03 41.46
CA THR A 118 -26.84 22.77 42.72
C THR A 118 -25.38 23.09 43.00
N ALA A 119 -25.06 24.34 43.30
CA ALA A 119 -23.71 24.78 43.64
C ALA A 119 -23.70 25.93 44.66
N ALA A 120 -22.77 25.89 45.61
CA ALA A 120 -22.53 26.95 46.58
C ALA A 120 -21.66 28.07 45.99
N GLN A 121 -22.18 28.75 44.97
CA GLN A 121 -21.48 29.83 44.25
C GLN A 121 -22.44 30.99 43.99
N ALA A 122 -21.95 32.23 44.10
CA ALA A 122 -22.77 33.43 43.86
C ALA A 122 -23.29 33.55 42.41
N SER A 123 -22.60 32.90 41.48
CA SER A 123 -23.01 32.74 40.08
C SER A 123 -22.78 31.30 39.66
N LEU A 124 -23.84 30.62 39.24
CA LEU A 124 -23.79 29.28 38.69
C LEU A 124 -24.06 29.36 37.19
N LYS A 125 -23.00 29.33 36.38
CA LYS A 125 -23.11 29.07 34.95
C LYS A 125 -23.16 27.56 34.71
N TRP A 126 -24.12 27.13 33.92
CA TRP A 126 -24.38 25.74 33.64
C TRP A 126 -24.77 25.57 32.18
N GLN A 127 -23.96 24.78 31.47
CA GLN A 127 -24.36 24.24 30.19
C GLN A 127 -25.17 22.97 30.44
N ILE A 128 -26.45 23.02 30.12
CA ILE A 128 -27.34 21.87 30.18
C ILE A 128 -26.85 20.86 29.13
N PRO A 129 -26.79 19.56 29.45
CA PRO A 129 -26.43 18.55 28.46
C PRO A 129 -27.27 18.73 27.19
N ARG A 130 -26.60 18.75 26.03
CA ARG A 130 -27.27 18.84 24.73
C ARG A 130 -28.29 17.72 24.63
N PHE A 131 -29.46 18.06 24.10
CA PHE A 131 -30.51 17.10 23.86
C PHE A 131 -31.17 17.34 22.51
N THR A 132 -31.78 16.27 22.00
CA THR A 132 -32.37 16.22 20.66
C THR A 132 -33.84 15.87 20.79
N ILE A 133 -34.72 16.67 20.18
CA ILE A 133 -36.11 16.29 19.96
C ILE A 133 -36.18 15.54 18.62
N PRO A 134 -36.56 14.26 18.59
CA PRO A 134 -36.66 13.50 17.35
C PRO A 134 -37.67 14.12 16.40
N SER A 135 -37.39 14.06 15.09
CA SER A 135 -38.32 14.55 14.05
C SER A 135 -39.71 13.91 14.13
N ALA A 136 -39.81 12.66 14.60
CA ALA A 136 -41.08 11.98 14.84
C ALA A 136 -42.01 12.66 15.87
N GLN A 137 -41.48 13.57 16.70
CA GLN A 137 -42.27 14.37 17.66
C GLN A 137 -42.60 15.78 17.13
N LEU A 138 -42.16 16.11 15.92
CA LEU A 138 -42.28 17.43 15.30
C LEU A 138 -43.12 17.31 14.03
N SER A 139 -44.43 17.54 14.15
CA SER A 139 -45.35 17.53 13.01
C SER A 139 -45.16 18.76 12.10
N PRO A 140 -45.59 18.75 10.84
CA PRO A 140 -45.68 19.98 10.05
C PRO A 140 -46.56 21.03 10.75
N GLY A 141 -46.10 22.28 10.83
CA GLY A 141 -46.83 23.37 11.47
C GLY A 141 -46.00 24.21 12.44
N ILE A 142 -46.68 25.06 13.22
CA ILE A 142 -46.03 25.93 14.21
C ILE A 142 -45.95 25.19 15.54
N HIS A 143 -44.75 25.14 16.10
CA HIS A 143 -44.44 24.55 17.39
C HIS A 143 -43.93 25.62 18.37
N THR A 144 -44.17 25.40 19.67
CA THR A 144 -43.67 26.23 20.75
C THR A 144 -42.90 25.39 21.76
N LEU A 145 -41.59 25.62 21.86
CA LEU A 145 -40.74 25.07 22.90
C LEU A 145 -40.72 26.03 24.10
N THR A 146 -40.93 25.52 25.31
CA THR A 146 -40.94 26.30 26.55
C THR A 146 -39.90 25.76 27.51
N PHE A 147 -38.98 26.62 27.94
CA PHE A 147 -38.06 26.32 29.03
C PHE A 147 -38.56 26.98 30.29
N VAL A 148 -38.65 26.20 31.37
CA VAL A 148 -39.00 26.70 32.69
C VAL A 148 -37.81 26.50 33.60
N VAL A 149 -37.28 27.60 34.10
CA VAL A 149 -36.18 27.63 35.05
C VAL A 149 -36.75 27.91 36.44
N THR A 150 -36.42 27.06 37.41
CA THR A 150 -36.80 27.27 38.81
C THR A 150 -35.56 27.53 39.68
N ASP A 151 -35.59 28.61 40.47
CA ASP A 151 -34.52 28.95 41.42
C ASP A 151 -34.66 28.18 42.76
N ALA A 152 -33.66 28.32 43.64
CA ALA A 152 -33.66 27.69 44.96
C ALA A 152 -34.79 28.14 45.91
N LYS A 153 -35.51 29.22 45.57
CA LYS A 153 -36.66 29.74 46.34
C LYS A 153 -38.00 29.33 45.70
N GLY A 154 -37.98 28.53 44.64
CA GLY A 154 -39.17 28.10 43.92
C GLY A 154 -39.73 29.15 42.95
N GLN A 155 -39.00 30.23 42.67
CA GLN A 155 -39.40 31.21 41.66
C GLN A 155 -39.12 30.67 40.27
N LYS A 156 -40.10 30.79 39.37
CA LYS A 156 -40.02 30.30 38.00
C LYS A 156 -39.81 31.44 37.00
N SER A 157 -39.00 31.17 35.98
CA SER A 157 -38.84 32.01 34.79
C SER A 157 -39.05 31.16 33.55
N THR A 158 -39.75 31.69 32.54
CA THR A 158 -40.15 30.92 31.35
C THR A 158 -39.70 31.58 30.06
N VAL A 159 -39.03 30.80 29.21
CA VAL A 159 -38.62 31.21 27.86
C VAL A 159 -39.42 30.41 26.84
N HIS A 160 -40.08 31.09 25.91
CA HIS A 160 -40.78 30.45 24.79
C HIS A 160 -40.01 30.68 23.49
N ILE A 161 -39.84 29.61 22.71
CA ILE A 161 -39.27 29.62 21.37
C ILE A 161 -40.33 29.09 20.42
N ARG A 162 -40.69 29.90 19.42
CA ARG A 162 -41.58 29.46 18.33
C ARG A 162 -40.76 29.11 17.10
N PHE A 163 -41.07 27.98 16.49
CA PHE A 163 -40.48 27.53 15.23
C PHE A 163 -41.55 26.90 14.36
N ARG A 164 -41.34 26.90 13.04
CA ARG A 164 -42.23 26.25 12.09
C ARG A 164 -41.53 25.05 11.49
N VAL A 165 -42.15 23.89 11.54
CA VAL A 165 -41.75 22.72 10.77
C VAL A 165 -42.45 22.82 9.42
N GLU A 166 -41.67 22.79 8.34
CA GLU A 166 -42.22 22.81 6.98
C GLU A 166 -42.99 21.53 6.67
N GLU A 167 -44.04 21.68 5.87
CA GLU A 167 -44.75 20.53 5.32
C GLU A 167 -43.91 19.88 4.23
N GLN A 168 -43.83 18.56 4.27
CA GLN A 168 -43.10 17.83 3.26
C GLN A 168 -43.88 17.82 1.95
N ASN A 169 -43.53 18.75 1.08
CA ASN A 169 -44.26 18.96 -0.17
C ASN A 169 -43.62 18.22 -1.35
N TYR A 170 -42.77 17.22 -1.15
CA TYR A 170 -42.15 16.45 -2.23
C TYR A 170 -42.21 14.95 -1.92
N PRO A 171 -42.25 14.09 -2.96
CA PRO A 171 -42.35 12.65 -2.76
C PRO A 171 -41.06 12.06 -2.22
N TYR A 172 -41.18 11.01 -1.40
CA TYR A 172 -40.03 10.17 -1.05
C TYR A 172 -39.63 9.28 -2.22
N ILE A 173 -38.38 9.41 -2.63
CA ILE A 173 -37.73 8.58 -3.65
C ILE A 173 -36.66 7.71 -2.98
N TYR A 174 -36.55 6.46 -3.42
CA TYR A 174 -35.63 5.47 -2.88
C TYR A 174 -34.75 4.92 -4.01
N GLU A 175 -33.54 4.48 -3.67
CA GLU A 175 -32.69 3.75 -4.60
C GLU A 175 -33.19 2.31 -4.79
N GLY A 176 -33.12 1.79 -6.01
CA GLY A 176 -33.49 0.42 -6.35
C GLY A 176 -34.94 0.25 -6.82
N GLU A 177 -35.31 -1.00 -7.13
CA GLU A 177 -36.65 -1.34 -7.66
C GLU A 177 -37.76 -1.29 -6.59
N LYS A 178 -37.39 -1.25 -5.30
CA LYS A 178 -38.32 -1.27 -4.16
C LYS A 178 -38.14 -0.01 -3.31
N ALA A 179 -39.26 0.57 -2.90
CA ALA A 179 -39.30 1.76 -2.06
C ALA A 179 -38.98 1.43 -0.58
N THR A 180 -37.74 1.02 -0.33
CA THR A 180 -37.21 0.57 0.98
C THR A 180 -35.84 1.19 1.25
N GLY A 181 -35.54 1.47 2.52
CA GLY A 181 -34.29 2.12 2.93
C GLY A 181 -34.45 3.63 3.11
N ASP A 182 -33.33 4.35 3.14
CA ASP A 182 -33.31 5.80 3.29
C ASP A 182 -33.74 6.48 1.98
N ALA A 183 -34.57 7.51 2.11
CA ALA A 183 -35.02 8.28 0.96
C ALA A 183 -33.93 9.25 0.48
N ILE A 184 -33.81 9.43 -0.83
CA ILE A 184 -32.87 10.36 -1.45
C ILE A 184 -33.49 11.77 -1.39
N PRO A 185 -32.85 12.74 -0.73
CA PRO A 185 -33.29 14.14 -0.72
C PRO A 185 -33.39 14.73 -2.13
N SER A 186 -34.30 15.68 -2.31
CA SER A 186 -34.39 16.45 -3.55
C SER A 186 -33.26 17.48 -3.62
N GLY A 187 -32.68 17.68 -4.80
CA GLY A 187 -31.54 18.59 -5.04
C GLY A 187 -30.17 17.93 -4.89
N ASP A 188 -30.11 16.69 -4.43
CA ASP A 188 -28.86 15.96 -4.23
C ASP A 188 -28.12 15.66 -5.54
N THR A 189 -26.85 15.27 -5.39
CA THR A 189 -26.05 14.70 -6.47
C THR A 189 -25.73 13.26 -6.16
N VAL A 190 -26.20 12.35 -7.01
CA VAL A 190 -25.90 10.92 -6.96
C VAL A 190 -24.80 10.64 -7.98
N ALA A 191 -23.66 10.13 -7.50
CA ALA A 191 -22.60 9.66 -8.39
C ALA A 191 -22.91 8.28 -8.95
N ILE A 192 -22.45 8.05 -10.18
CA ILE A 192 -22.40 6.75 -10.83
C ILE A 192 -20.96 6.57 -11.30
N PHE A 193 -20.21 5.73 -10.60
CA PHE A 193 -18.79 5.58 -10.86
C PHE A 193 -18.53 4.69 -12.08
N GLY A 194 -17.75 5.20 -13.03
CA GLY A 194 -17.37 4.49 -14.26
C GLY A 194 -17.55 5.32 -15.53
N LEU A 195 -17.09 4.78 -16.68
CA LEU A 195 -17.32 5.41 -17.99
C LEU A 195 -18.78 5.33 -18.43
N PHE A 196 -19.46 4.27 -17.99
CA PHE A 196 -20.89 4.08 -18.16
C PHE A 196 -21.49 3.57 -16.86
N GLY A 197 -22.76 3.89 -16.63
CA GLY A 197 -23.50 3.26 -15.54
C GLY A 197 -24.97 3.58 -15.57
N SER A 198 -25.71 2.96 -14.66
CA SER A 198 -27.14 3.11 -14.54
C SER A 198 -27.55 3.18 -13.07
N LYS A 199 -28.67 3.84 -12.82
CA LYS A 199 -29.34 3.87 -11.51
C LYS A 199 -30.82 3.55 -11.69
N VAL A 200 -31.37 2.94 -10.66
CA VAL A 200 -32.80 2.67 -10.53
C VAL A 200 -33.33 3.45 -9.35
N PHE A 201 -34.48 4.09 -9.55
CA PHE A 201 -35.19 4.86 -8.54
C PHE A 201 -36.60 4.30 -8.40
N SER A 202 -37.15 4.36 -7.19
CA SER A 202 -38.54 3.98 -6.93
C SER A 202 -39.24 5.00 -6.03
N SER A 203 -40.55 5.09 -6.17
CA SER A 203 -41.45 5.89 -5.34
C SER A 203 -42.60 5.03 -4.84
N LYS A 204 -43.18 5.41 -3.70
CA LYS A 204 -44.41 4.79 -3.17
C LYS A 204 -45.66 5.28 -3.90
N ILE A 205 -45.58 6.41 -4.59
CA ILE A 205 -46.69 7.02 -5.32
C ILE A 205 -46.42 6.95 -6.83
N ALA A 206 -47.50 7.05 -7.62
CA ALA A 206 -47.39 7.12 -9.07
C ALA A 206 -47.02 8.54 -9.52
N GLY A 207 -46.30 8.62 -10.64
CA GLY A 207 -45.91 9.88 -11.25
C GLY A 207 -45.17 9.66 -12.57
N THR A 208 -44.57 10.74 -13.06
CA THR A 208 -43.80 10.76 -14.31
C THR A 208 -42.34 11.07 -14.01
N TRP A 209 -41.46 10.21 -14.48
CA TRP A 209 -40.01 10.38 -14.43
C TRP A 209 -39.53 11.00 -15.73
N SER A 210 -38.61 11.96 -15.66
CA SER A 210 -37.91 12.52 -16.80
C SER A 210 -36.41 12.52 -16.54
N LEU A 211 -35.62 12.21 -17.56
CA LEU A 211 -34.18 12.23 -17.55
C LEU A 211 -33.70 13.21 -18.63
N SER A 212 -32.89 14.17 -18.24
CA SER A 212 -32.29 15.15 -19.15
C SER A 212 -30.76 15.14 -19.05
N ASN A 213 -30.09 15.47 -20.15
CA ASN A 213 -28.66 15.73 -20.15
C ASN A 213 -28.43 17.22 -19.87
N LYS A 214 -27.76 17.56 -18.76
CA LYS A 214 -27.55 18.97 -18.34
C LYS A 214 -26.57 19.72 -19.22
N THR A 215 -25.75 19.03 -20.01
CA THR A 215 -24.79 19.67 -20.92
C THR A 215 -25.49 20.16 -22.18
N THR A 216 -26.43 19.37 -22.71
CA THR A 216 -27.17 19.70 -23.93
C THR A 216 -28.55 20.29 -23.66
N ASN A 217 -29.02 20.26 -22.41
CA ASN A 217 -30.38 20.60 -21.99
C ASN A 217 -31.47 19.86 -22.79
N THR A 218 -31.17 18.62 -23.20
CA THR A 218 -32.12 17.78 -23.95
C THR A 218 -32.69 16.70 -23.05
N GLU A 219 -34.03 16.58 -23.04
CA GLU A 219 -34.70 15.42 -22.47
C GLU A 219 -34.36 14.16 -23.28
N MET A 220 -33.93 13.13 -22.58
CA MET A 220 -33.52 11.85 -23.15
C MET A 220 -34.63 10.81 -23.05
N ARG A 221 -35.40 10.86 -21.95
CA ARG A 221 -36.41 9.85 -21.63
C ARG A 221 -37.46 10.42 -20.68
N SER A 222 -38.71 10.05 -20.91
CA SER A 222 -39.80 10.26 -19.95
C SER A 222 -40.69 9.02 -19.84
N VAL A 223 -41.00 8.59 -18.62
CA VAL A 223 -41.72 7.34 -18.33
C VAL A 223 -42.67 7.55 -17.16
N LYS A 224 -43.91 7.06 -17.29
CA LYS A 224 -44.87 7.00 -16.18
C LYS A 224 -44.70 5.73 -15.36
N GLY A 225 -44.81 5.85 -14.04
CA GLY A 225 -44.79 4.72 -13.12
C GLY A 225 -44.13 5.06 -11.78
N SER A 226 -44.12 4.08 -10.89
CA SER A 226 -43.48 4.18 -9.58
C SER A 226 -42.01 3.77 -9.57
N VAL A 227 -41.49 3.19 -10.67
CA VAL A 227 -40.09 2.75 -10.79
C VAL A 227 -39.50 3.30 -12.08
N PHE A 228 -38.26 3.77 -12.00
CA PHE A 228 -37.52 4.33 -13.12
C PHE A 228 -36.10 3.80 -13.18
N SER A 229 -35.67 3.42 -14.38
CA SER A 229 -34.27 3.10 -14.66
C SER A 229 -33.72 4.14 -15.64
N SER A 230 -32.57 4.71 -15.30
CA SER A 230 -31.86 5.64 -16.19
C SER A 230 -31.42 4.97 -17.50
N GLY A 231 -31.29 3.64 -17.53
CA GLY A 231 -30.52 2.94 -18.56
C GLY A 231 -29.03 3.25 -18.45
N SER A 232 -28.24 2.75 -19.40
CA SER A 232 -26.79 3.01 -19.45
C SER A 232 -26.52 4.44 -19.93
N LEU A 233 -25.95 5.25 -19.04
CA LEU A 233 -25.53 6.62 -19.28
C LEU A 233 -24.02 6.65 -19.49
N LYS A 234 -23.53 7.52 -20.38
CA LYS A 234 -22.10 7.76 -20.58
C LYS A 234 -21.60 8.81 -19.59
N GLY A 235 -20.30 8.87 -19.33
CA GLY A 235 -19.69 9.93 -18.52
C GLY A 235 -20.20 11.34 -18.84
N GLY A 236 -20.74 12.05 -17.84
CA GLY A 236 -21.46 13.31 -18.00
C GLY A 236 -22.33 13.69 -16.80
N LYS A 237 -23.03 14.83 -16.92
CA LYS A 237 -23.99 15.33 -15.92
C LYS A 237 -25.42 15.23 -16.45
N TYR A 238 -26.29 14.61 -15.66
CA TYR A 238 -27.69 14.39 -15.98
C TYR A 238 -28.57 14.87 -14.83
N GLU A 239 -29.86 15.04 -15.11
CA GLU A 239 -30.86 15.37 -14.12
C GLU A 239 -32.03 14.41 -14.27
N VAL A 240 -32.50 13.88 -13.14
CA VAL A 240 -33.71 13.09 -13.06
C VAL A 240 -34.74 13.89 -12.28
N VAL A 241 -35.93 14.05 -12.85
CA VAL A 241 -37.07 14.71 -12.19
C VAL A 241 -38.22 13.73 -12.11
N PHE A 242 -38.78 13.55 -10.93
CA PHE A 242 -40.02 12.83 -10.69
C PHE A 242 -41.14 13.82 -10.36
N THR A 243 -42.16 13.85 -11.21
CA THR A 243 -43.37 14.66 -11.02
C THR A 243 -44.50 13.75 -10.55
N PRO A 244 -44.97 13.85 -9.29
CA PRO A 244 -46.12 13.11 -8.79
C PRO A 244 -47.38 13.34 -9.63
N ASP A 245 -48.24 12.33 -9.70
CA ASP A 245 -49.59 12.53 -10.26
C ASP A 245 -50.48 13.38 -9.32
N ASP A 246 -50.14 13.42 -8.02
CA ASP A 246 -50.78 14.31 -7.04
C ASP A 246 -50.22 15.73 -7.17
N GLY A 247 -51.05 16.65 -7.68
CA GLY A 247 -50.70 18.05 -7.88
C GLY A 247 -50.53 18.87 -6.60
N ALA A 248 -50.80 18.30 -5.43
CA ALA A 248 -50.44 18.92 -4.14
C ALA A 248 -48.94 18.78 -3.83
N LEU A 249 -48.25 17.82 -4.46
CA LEU A 249 -46.82 17.58 -4.28
C LEU A 249 -45.99 18.26 -5.38
N THR A 250 -44.90 18.87 -4.97
CA THR A 250 -43.87 19.42 -5.85
C THR A 250 -42.99 18.32 -6.44
N PRO A 251 -42.43 18.52 -7.65
CA PRO A 251 -41.52 17.56 -8.25
C PRO A 251 -40.26 17.35 -7.40
N TRP A 252 -39.82 16.10 -7.32
CA TRP A 252 -38.52 15.73 -6.78
C TRP A 252 -37.47 15.74 -7.90
N MET A 253 -36.24 16.15 -7.60
CA MET A 253 -35.16 16.25 -8.58
C MET A 253 -33.84 15.76 -7.98
N VAL A 254 -33.01 15.11 -8.80
CA VAL A 254 -31.62 14.77 -8.43
C VAL A 254 -30.69 14.96 -9.62
N ASN A 255 -29.44 15.31 -9.35
CA ASN A 255 -28.38 15.33 -10.35
C ASN A 255 -27.68 13.98 -10.38
N LEU A 256 -27.52 13.37 -11.57
CA LEU A 256 -26.65 12.21 -11.73
C LEU A 256 -25.31 12.64 -12.32
N GLN A 257 -24.22 12.28 -11.66
CA GLN A 257 -22.87 12.51 -12.16
C GLN A 257 -22.22 11.17 -12.52
N VAL A 258 -22.08 10.92 -13.81
CA VAL A 258 -21.45 9.70 -14.32
C VAL A 258 -19.99 10.01 -14.63
N GLY A 259 -19.06 9.27 -14.06
CA GLY A 259 -17.64 9.47 -14.33
C GLY A 259 -16.71 8.71 -13.39
N PRO A 260 -15.38 8.80 -13.60
CA PRO A 260 -14.43 8.24 -12.67
C PRO A 260 -14.51 8.94 -11.31
N ALA A 261 -14.06 8.24 -10.26
CA ALA A 261 -13.97 8.80 -8.93
C ALA A 261 -13.07 10.05 -8.92
N GLU A 262 -13.59 11.15 -8.36
CA GLU A 262 -12.90 12.43 -8.33
C GLU A 262 -12.06 12.55 -7.05
N VAL A 263 -10.81 12.94 -7.21
CA VAL A 263 -9.87 13.16 -6.10
C VAL A 263 -9.33 14.59 -6.19
N TYR A 264 -9.24 15.26 -5.05
CA TYR A 264 -8.78 16.62 -4.89
C TYR A 264 -7.61 16.66 -3.91
N MET A 265 -6.66 17.56 -4.14
CA MET A 265 -5.57 17.82 -3.19
C MET A 265 -6.05 18.83 -2.14
N GLY A 266 -6.07 18.44 -0.86
CA GLY A 266 -6.58 19.23 0.26
C GLY A 266 -7.63 18.47 1.08
N THR A 267 -8.47 19.22 1.79
CA THR A 267 -9.51 18.67 2.69
C THR A 267 -10.93 18.82 2.15
N ASN A 268 -11.10 19.37 0.94
CA ASN A 268 -12.39 19.62 0.30
C ASN A 268 -12.25 19.82 -1.23
N GLU A 269 -13.37 20.04 -1.90
CA GLU A 269 -13.47 20.25 -3.36
C GLU A 269 -12.83 21.56 -3.87
N THR A 270 -12.46 22.50 -2.98
CA THR A 270 -11.78 23.75 -3.38
C THR A 270 -10.32 23.53 -3.75
N GLY A 271 -9.79 22.35 -3.40
CA GLY A 271 -8.46 21.90 -3.77
C GLY A 271 -8.27 21.70 -5.27
N GLN A 272 -7.02 21.46 -5.68
CA GLN A 272 -6.75 21.11 -7.07
C GLN A 272 -7.34 19.73 -7.37
N LYS A 273 -8.25 19.66 -8.35
CA LYS A 273 -8.73 18.40 -8.89
C LYS A 273 -7.59 17.63 -9.56
N LEU A 274 -7.42 16.38 -9.18
CA LEU A 274 -6.40 15.49 -9.71
C LEU A 274 -7.00 14.56 -10.78
N SER A 275 -6.29 14.43 -11.89
CA SER A 275 -6.64 13.46 -12.93
C SER A 275 -6.16 12.05 -12.52
N PRO A 276 -6.78 10.97 -13.03
CA PRO A 276 -6.28 9.62 -12.82
C PRO A 276 -4.82 9.48 -13.29
N ASN A 277 -4.01 8.83 -12.47
CA ASN A 277 -2.56 8.67 -12.59
C ASN A 277 -1.77 9.98 -12.65
N GLN A 278 -2.35 11.11 -12.25
CA GLN A 278 -1.62 12.37 -12.18
C GLN A 278 -0.49 12.24 -11.16
N LYS A 279 0.72 12.62 -11.58
CA LYS A 279 1.89 12.69 -10.74
C LYS A 279 1.98 14.05 -10.06
N ILE A 280 1.90 14.06 -8.73
CA ILE A 280 2.14 15.21 -7.86
C ILE A 280 3.46 15.00 -7.10
N SER A 281 4.01 16.05 -6.49
CA SER A 281 5.25 15.96 -5.71
C SER A 281 5.01 16.37 -4.27
N ALA A 282 5.55 15.60 -3.33
CA ALA A 282 5.62 16.01 -1.93
C ALA A 282 6.64 17.14 -1.77
N THR A 283 6.49 17.95 -0.72
CA THR A 283 7.40 19.10 -0.50
C THR A 283 8.72 18.67 0.12
N LYS A 284 8.67 17.65 0.99
CA LYS A 284 9.82 17.05 1.67
C LYS A 284 9.52 15.60 2.02
N ALA A 285 10.45 14.93 2.68
CA ALA A 285 10.22 13.67 3.38
C ALA A 285 10.96 13.76 4.74
N PRO A 286 10.33 13.37 5.86
CA PRO A 286 8.92 12.97 5.98
C PRO A 286 7.95 14.15 5.77
N ASP A 287 6.75 13.86 5.27
CA ASP A 287 5.71 14.87 4.96
C ASP A 287 4.30 14.26 5.05
N THR A 288 3.27 15.09 4.90
CA THR A 288 1.88 14.63 4.85
C THR A 288 1.12 15.36 3.75
N ILE A 289 0.43 14.60 2.88
CA ILE A 289 -0.42 15.15 1.82
C ILE A 289 -1.86 14.79 2.12
N SER A 290 -2.71 15.81 2.27
CA SER A 290 -4.15 15.64 2.40
C SER A 290 -4.81 15.45 1.03
N LEU A 291 -5.65 14.42 0.92
CA LEU A 291 -6.48 14.14 -0.23
C LEU A 291 -7.95 14.11 0.19
N TYR A 292 -8.81 14.55 -0.72
CA TYR A 292 -10.24 14.58 -0.53
C TYR A 292 -10.97 13.97 -1.73
N ALA A 293 -12.04 13.22 -1.46
CA ALA A 293 -13.02 12.80 -2.44
C ALA A 293 -14.43 13.27 -2.01
N PRO A 294 -15.30 13.70 -2.95
CA PRO A 294 -16.66 14.13 -2.65
C PRO A 294 -17.55 13.06 -2.00
N PHE A 295 -17.21 11.79 -2.19
CA PHE A 295 -17.97 10.65 -1.68
C PHE A 295 -17.08 9.86 -0.71
N PRO A 296 -17.66 9.19 0.31
CA PRO A 296 -16.90 8.31 1.16
C PRO A 296 -16.47 7.06 0.39
N GLY A 297 -15.28 6.55 0.72
CA GLY A 297 -14.76 5.33 0.12
C GLY A 297 -13.54 4.79 0.85
N LYS A 298 -12.91 3.82 0.21
CA LYS A 298 -11.69 3.16 0.65
C LYS A 298 -10.47 3.82 0.03
N TRP A 299 -9.50 4.13 0.87
CA TRP A 299 -8.21 4.68 0.51
C TRP A 299 -7.11 3.69 0.89
N TRP A 300 -6.08 3.59 0.06
CA TRP A 300 -4.85 2.92 0.44
C TRP A 300 -3.62 3.48 -0.28
N VAL A 301 -2.46 3.29 0.34
CA VAL A 301 -1.17 3.72 -0.20
C VAL A 301 -0.28 2.49 -0.40
N ASN A 302 0.15 2.27 -1.64
CA ASN A 302 0.97 1.13 -1.99
C ASN A 302 2.31 1.15 -1.22
N GLY A 303 2.71 -0.02 -0.72
CA GLY A 303 3.94 -0.21 0.05
C GLY A 303 3.91 0.22 1.51
N THR A 304 3.08 1.19 1.91
CA THR A 304 3.13 1.73 3.29
C THR A 304 2.15 1.09 4.28
N GLY A 305 1.18 0.32 3.80
CA GLY A 305 0.14 -0.29 4.64
C GLY A 305 -0.92 0.70 5.16
N GLN A 306 -0.82 1.98 4.81
CA GLN A 306 -1.85 2.97 5.13
C GLN A 306 -3.13 2.63 4.37
N THR A 307 -4.21 2.43 5.13
CA THR A 307 -5.56 2.18 4.59
C THR A 307 -6.58 2.93 5.44
N LEU A 308 -7.66 3.40 4.81
CA LEU A 308 -8.79 4.02 5.50
C LEU A 308 -10.07 3.68 4.75
N THR A 309 -11.14 3.30 5.44
CA THR A 309 -12.44 2.97 4.83
C THR A 309 -13.48 4.01 5.20
N ASP A 310 -14.55 4.08 4.40
CA ASP A 310 -15.73 4.93 4.65
C ASP A 310 -15.39 6.41 4.89
N SER A 311 -14.35 6.92 4.23
CA SER A 311 -13.87 8.29 4.43
C SER A 311 -13.83 9.10 3.14
N GLN A 312 -14.19 10.38 3.24
CA GLN A 312 -14.00 11.40 2.21
C GLN A 312 -12.61 12.04 2.27
N HIS A 313 -11.94 11.95 3.42
CA HIS A 313 -10.65 12.60 3.67
C HIS A 313 -9.57 11.57 3.99
N PHE A 314 -8.38 11.75 3.45
CA PHE A 314 -7.26 10.85 3.69
C PHE A 314 -5.94 11.61 3.73
N ASP A 315 -5.25 11.53 4.87
CA ASP A 315 -3.92 12.10 5.05
C ASP A 315 -2.87 11.05 4.75
N VAL A 316 -2.18 11.21 3.63
CA VAL A 316 -1.10 10.34 3.18
C VAL A 316 0.17 10.72 3.92
N VAL A 317 0.60 9.87 4.86
CA VAL A 317 1.88 10.02 5.56
C VAL A 317 3.01 9.52 4.66
N ILE A 318 3.99 10.38 4.41
CA ILE A 318 5.15 10.07 3.56
C ILE A 318 6.35 9.82 4.47
N PRO A 319 6.82 8.58 4.61
CA PRO A 319 7.98 8.26 5.43
C PRO A 319 9.29 8.64 4.71
N GLU A 320 10.34 8.92 5.49
CA GLU A 320 11.67 9.25 4.98
C GLU A 320 12.31 8.11 4.15
N THR A 321 11.98 6.86 4.49
CA THR A 321 12.48 5.65 3.80
C THR A 321 12.07 5.58 2.32
N LEU A 322 11.03 6.32 1.91
CA LEU A 322 10.56 6.35 0.52
C LEU A 322 11.08 7.56 -0.26
N ALA A 323 12.06 8.30 0.28
CA ALA A 323 12.72 9.40 -0.41
C ALA A 323 13.17 8.98 -1.82
N GLY A 324 12.92 9.82 -2.83
CA GLY A 324 13.28 9.55 -4.22
C GLY A 324 12.43 8.49 -4.95
N LEU A 325 11.47 7.85 -4.27
CA LEU A 325 10.52 6.92 -4.88
C LEU A 325 9.21 7.61 -5.27
N THR A 326 8.45 6.98 -6.16
CA THR A 326 7.06 7.33 -6.45
C THR A 326 6.13 6.33 -5.76
N ILE A 327 5.21 6.82 -4.94
CA ILE A 327 4.16 6.01 -4.31
C ILE A 327 2.83 6.24 -5.03
N SER A 328 1.99 5.21 -5.07
CA SER A 328 0.63 5.31 -5.59
C SER A 328 -0.37 5.33 -4.44
N VAL A 329 -1.34 6.22 -4.52
CA VAL A 329 -2.48 6.28 -3.61
C VAL A 329 -3.73 6.00 -4.42
N THR A 330 -4.52 5.03 -3.99
CA THR A 330 -5.74 4.65 -4.69
C THR A 330 -6.94 4.91 -3.79
N TYR A 331 -7.96 5.48 -4.41
CA TYR A 331 -9.27 5.74 -3.84
C TYR A 331 -10.32 4.94 -4.59
N GLU A 332 -11.10 4.16 -3.86
CA GLU A 332 -12.22 3.39 -4.38
C GLU A 332 -13.50 3.86 -3.66
N PRO A 333 -14.46 4.45 -4.38
CA PRO A 333 -15.69 4.95 -3.77
C PRO A 333 -16.59 3.80 -3.29
N ASN A 334 -17.37 4.06 -2.24
CA ASN A 334 -18.41 3.13 -1.82
C ASN A 334 -19.53 3.09 -2.87
N THR A 335 -19.67 1.97 -3.58
CA THR A 335 -20.75 1.76 -4.57
C THR A 335 -21.99 1.14 -3.92
N GLY A 336 -23.18 1.61 -4.31
CA GLY A 336 -24.46 1.03 -3.85
C GLY A 336 -24.67 -0.41 -4.31
N LYS A 337 -25.45 -1.20 -3.55
CA LYS A 337 -25.72 -2.63 -3.83
C LYS A 337 -26.41 -2.90 -5.19
N ASP A 338 -27.10 -1.90 -5.73
CA ASP A 338 -27.86 -1.98 -6.99
C ASP A 338 -27.16 -1.24 -8.17
N GLU A 339 -25.91 -0.82 -8.00
CA GLU A 339 -25.10 -0.27 -9.08
C GLU A 339 -24.60 -1.38 -10.01
N GLN A 340 -25.18 -1.47 -11.21
CA GLN A 340 -24.62 -2.31 -12.27
C GLN A 340 -23.53 -1.52 -13.02
N ALA A 341 -22.35 -1.44 -12.42
CA ALA A 341 -21.15 -0.99 -13.13
C ALA A 341 -20.80 -2.02 -14.21
N ILE A 342 -21.05 -1.69 -15.48
CA ILE A 342 -20.68 -2.55 -16.60
C ILE A 342 -19.17 -2.43 -16.81
N GLN A 343 -18.42 -3.40 -16.27
CA GLN A 343 -17.03 -3.74 -16.62
C GLN A 343 -15.96 -2.64 -16.56
N MET A 344 -15.84 -1.82 -15.51
CA MET A 344 -14.64 -0.97 -15.35
C MET A 344 -14.26 -0.73 -13.89
N ASP A 345 -12.95 -0.55 -13.67
CA ASP A 345 -12.34 -0.13 -12.39
C ASP A 345 -12.90 1.24 -12.00
N THR A 346 -13.64 1.30 -10.88
CA THR A 346 -14.25 2.51 -10.33
C THR A 346 -13.26 3.32 -9.49
N SER A 347 -12.06 2.77 -9.25
CA SER A 347 -11.03 3.41 -8.46
C SER A 347 -10.30 4.53 -9.23
N SER A 348 -9.75 5.47 -8.49
CA SER A 348 -8.89 6.52 -8.98
C SER A 348 -7.55 6.43 -8.28
N THR A 349 -6.48 6.27 -9.05
CA THR A 349 -5.11 6.21 -8.53
C THR A 349 -4.40 7.52 -8.82
N ILE A 350 -3.68 8.07 -7.85
CA ILE A 350 -2.77 9.20 -8.02
C ILE A 350 -1.33 8.75 -7.73
N GLN A 351 -0.34 9.47 -8.25
CA GLN A 351 1.07 9.19 -7.98
C GLN A 351 1.71 10.35 -7.22
N ILE A 352 2.44 10.05 -6.15
CA ILE A 352 3.17 11.04 -5.36
C ILE A 352 4.66 10.76 -5.53
N GLN A 353 5.38 11.69 -6.16
CA GLN A 353 6.84 11.71 -6.17
C GLN A 353 7.33 12.21 -4.82
N VAL A 354 8.10 11.39 -4.13
CA VAL A 354 8.77 11.79 -2.88
C VAL A 354 10.11 12.44 -3.26
N PRO A 355 10.39 13.68 -2.81
CA PRO A 355 11.66 14.33 -3.06
C PRO A 355 12.79 13.67 -2.26
N GLY A 356 14.03 13.83 -2.73
CA GLY A 356 15.22 13.25 -2.12
C GLY A 356 15.83 12.12 -2.95
N THR A 357 16.87 11.50 -2.40
CA THR A 357 17.50 10.30 -2.95
C THR A 357 17.08 9.10 -2.11
N PRO A 358 16.81 7.93 -2.73
CA PRO A 358 16.53 6.71 -1.99
C PRO A 358 17.61 6.47 -0.93
N ALA A 359 17.19 6.25 0.31
CA ALA A 359 18.11 6.01 1.41
C ALA A 359 18.92 4.74 1.13
N VAL A 360 20.22 4.91 0.89
CA VAL A 360 21.29 3.89 1.02
C VAL A 360 21.00 2.54 0.36
N CYS A 361 20.47 2.54 -0.86
CA CYS A 361 20.30 1.30 -1.60
C CYS A 361 21.05 1.42 -2.94
N GLU A 362 22.36 1.20 -2.86
CA GLU A 362 23.25 0.99 -4.01
C GLU A 362 23.61 -0.50 -4.08
N PRO A 363 23.88 -1.06 -5.28
CA PRO A 363 24.22 -2.48 -5.41
C PRO A 363 25.41 -2.93 -4.54
N THR A 364 26.31 -2.00 -4.19
CA THR A 364 27.49 -2.27 -3.34
C THR A 364 27.20 -2.23 -1.84
N THR A 365 26.02 -1.78 -1.43
CA THR A 365 25.59 -1.67 -0.02
C THR A 365 24.38 -2.53 0.28
N ALA A 366 23.98 -3.41 -0.65
CA ALA A 366 22.89 -4.35 -0.46
C ALA A 366 23.23 -5.32 0.69
N THR A 367 22.25 -5.51 1.58
CA THR A 367 22.37 -6.33 2.78
C THR A 367 21.41 -7.53 2.75
N ALA A 368 20.33 -7.45 1.96
CA ALA A 368 19.44 -8.57 1.67
C ALA A 368 19.92 -9.38 0.46
N ASN A 369 19.62 -10.68 0.44
CA ASN A 369 19.84 -11.53 -0.72
C ASN A 369 18.57 -11.64 -1.55
N MET A 370 18.71 -11.93 -2.85
CA MET A 370 17.56 -12.11 -3.72
C MET A 370 17.71 -13.37 -4.56
N ASP A 371 16.68 -14.20 -4.52
CA ASP A 371 16.53 -15.37 -5.35
C ASP A 371 15.60 -15.09 -6.52
N VAL A 372 15.91 -15.70 -7.67
CA VAL A 372 15.02 -15.70 -8.83
C VAL A 372 14.35 -17.07 -8.91
N LEU A 373 13.03 -17.08 -8.72
CA LEU A 373 12.21 -18.28 -8.86
C LEU A 373 11.49 -18.24 -10.20
N MET A 374 11.48 -19.35 -10.92
CA MET A 374 10.84 -19.44 -12.22
C MET A 374 9.95 -20.69 -12.27
N GLN A 375 8.77 -20.55 -12.87
CA GLN A 375 7.91 -21.69 -13.14
C GLN A 375 8.19 -22.22 -14.54
N ASN A 376 8.49 -23.52 -14.60
CA ASN A 376 8.63 -24.27 -15.85
C ASN A 376 7.41 -24.07 -16.75
N ASN A 377 7.65 -24.01 -18.05
CA ASN A 377 6.60 -24.15 -19.06
C ASN A 377 6.83 -25.44 -19.86
N ASP A 378 5.86 -25.86 -20.68
CA ASP A 378 5.97 -27.11 -21.47
C ASP A 378 7.20 -27.15 -22.41
N LYS A 379 7.89 -26.02 -22.61
CA LYS A 379 9.08 -25.85 -23.45
C LYS A 379 10.36 -25.49 -22.67
N SER A 380 10.31 -25.39 -21.34
CA SER A 380 11.39 -24.86 -20.48
C SER A 380 11.40 -25.59 -19.13
N SER A 381 12.55 -26.17 -18.75
CA SER A 381 12.74 -26.80 -17.45
C SER A 381 13.54 -25.90 -16.50
N LEU A 382 13.41 -26.14 -15.19
CA LEU A 382 14.14 -25.45 -14.11
C LEU A 382 15.65 -25.40 -14.38
N MET A 383 16.17 -26.45 -15.01
CA MET A 383 17.57 -26.54 -15.44
C MET A 383 17.94 -25.62 -16.60
N VAL A 384 17.06 -25.49 -17.61
CA VAL A 384 17.23 -24.54 -18.71
C VAL A 384 17.17 -23.11 -18.18
N GLU A 385 16.28 -22.85 -17.25
CA GLU A 385 16.09 -21.54 -16.61
C GLU A 385 17.29 -21.16 -15.73
N ARG A 386 17.80 -22.09 -14.92
CA ARG A 386 19.03 -21.88 -14.13
C ARG A 386 20.26 -21.59 -14.99
N ARG A 387 20.39 -22.23 -16.15
CA ARG A 387 21.48 -21.93 -17.11
C ARG A 387 21.33 -20.59 -17.84
N ASN A 388 20.12 -20.05 -17.86
CA ASN A 388 19.81 -18.77 -18.48
C ASN A 388 20.02 -17.60 -17.52
N LEU A 389 20.24 -17.86 -16.22
CA LEU A 389 20.66 -16.88 -15.23
C LEU A 389 22.11 -16.47 -15.48
N TYR A 390 22.34 -15.21 -15.85
CA TYR A 390 23.67 -14.63 -15.91
C TYR A 390 23.74 -13.40 -15.02
N SER A 391 24.59 -13.44 -13.99
CA SER A 391 24.88 -12.31 -13.12
C SER A 391 26.13 -11.58 -13.61
N THR A 392 25.97 -10.31 -13.98
CA THR A 392 27.07 -9.34 -14.00
C THR A 392 27.04 -8.56 -12.70
N SER A 393 28.15 -7.92 -12.33
CA SER A 393 28.33 -7.17 -11.07
C SER A 393 27.28 -6.09 -10.76
N ALA A 394 26.30 -5.85 -11.62
CA ALA A 394 25.13 -5.02 -11.33
C ALA A 394 23.83 -5.46 -12.05
N THR A 395 23.79 -6.57 -12.80
CA THR A 395 22.58 -6.95 -13.57
C THR A 395 22.44 -8.45 -13.74
N VAL A 396 21.26 -8.98 -13.41
CA VAL A 396 20.85 -10.36 -13.67
C VAL A 396 20.07 -10.42 -14.98
N ARG A 397 20.47 -11.28 -15.92
CA ARG A 397 19.75 -11.52 -17.18
C ARG A 397 18.97 -12.83 -17.13
N LEU A 398 17.72 -12.81 -17.62
CA LEU A 398 16.79 -13.93 -17.65
C LEU A 398 16.33 -14.15 -19.09
N TYR A 399 16.69 -15.29 -19.70
CA TYR A 399 16.21 -15.68 -21.04
C TYR A 399 15.09 -16.72 -20.90
N GLN A 400 13.90 -16.42 -21.44
CA GLN A 400 12.76 -17.36 -21.46
C GLN A 400 11.90 -17.13 -22.70
N ASN A 401 11.42 -18.17 -23.38
CA ASN A 401 10.51 -18.03 -24.52
C ASN A 401 9.43 -19.13 -24.53
N PRO A 402 8.14 -18.80 -24.32
CA PRO A 402 7.61 -17.51 -23.88
C PRO A 402 7.91 -17.23 -22.40
N VAL A 403 7.79 -15.98 -21.95
CA VAL A 403 7.87 -15.64 -20.52
C VAL A 403 6.65 -16.24 -19.80
N HIS A 404 6.86 -17.09 -18.79
CA HIS A 404 5.77 -17.76 -18.08
C HIS A 404 5.50 -17.13 -16.70
N LEU A 405 6.27 -17.52 -15.69
CA LEU A 405 6.20 -16.94 -14.35
C LEU A 405 7.61 -16.78 -13.80
N ILE A 406 7.94 -15.55 -13.42
CA ILE A 406 9.22 -15.18 -12.84
C ILE A 406 8.92 -14.39 -11.57
N TRP A 407 9.45 -14.85 -10.46
CA TRP A 407 9.44 -14.19 -9.18
C TRP A 407 10.86 -13.82 -8.77
N LEU A 408 10.99 -12.66 -8.13
CA LEU A 408 12.17 -12.28 -7.37
C LEU A 408 11.78 -12.30 -5.89
N ALA A 409 12.46 -13.09 -5.07
CA ALA A 409 12.09 -13.32 -3.67
C ALA A 409 13.27 -13.08 -2.73
N THR A 410 12.99 -12.64 -1.50
CA THR A 410 14.02 -12.46 -0.45
C THR A 410 14.43 -13.78 0.21
N ALA A 411 13.52 -14.76 0.23
CA ALA A 411 13.78 -16.12 0.68
C ALA A 411 13.06 -17.10 -0.23
N ALA A 412 13.78 -17.75 -1.16
CA ALA A 412 13.23 -18.81 -2.01
C ALA A 412 12.49 -19.89 -1.21
N ALA A 413 13.08 -20.27 -0.08
CA ALA A 413 12.56 -21.24 0.87
C ALA A 413 11.16 -20.87 1.39
N HIS A 414 10.88 -19.58 1.62
CA HIS A 414 9.58 -19.11 2.09
C HIS A 414 8.46 -19.36 1.07
N VAL A 415 8.79 -19.21 -0.22
CA VAL A 415 7.85 -19.46 -1.34
C VAL A 415 7.64 -20.96 -1.57
N GLU A 416 8.67 -21.78 -1.31
CA GLU A 416 8.63 -23.24 -1.53
C GLU A 416 8.03 -24.02 -0.34
N PHE A 417 8.34 -23.62 0.89
CA PHE A 417 8.04 -24.36 2.12
C PHE A 417 7.11 -23.61 3.10
N GLY A 418 6.83 -22.33 2.86
CA GLY A 418 5.95 -21.52 3.70
C GLY A 418 6.66 -20.82 4.87
N SER A 419 5.87 -20.30 5.82
CA SER A 419 6.29 -19.27 6.78
C SER A 419 7.24 -19.68 7.91
N GLU A 420 7.75 -20.91 7.93
CA GLU A 420 8.52 -21.46 9.06
C GLU A 420 10.06 -21.44 8.87
N GLU A 421 10.58 -21.06 7.69
CA GLU A 421 12.02 -21.27 7.37
C GLU A 421 12.96 -20.05 7.39
N ASP A 422 12.49 -18.80 7.33
CA ASP A 422 13.40 -17.62 7.42
C ASP A 422 12.65 -16.34 7.81
N ASP A 423 12.96 -15.79 8.99
CA ASP A 423 12.25 -14.65 9.60
C ASP A 423 12.97 -13.31 9.41
N ASP A 424 14.22 -13.34 8.93
CA ASP A 424 15.10 -12.18 8.89
C ASP A 424 14.78 -11.25 7.69
N GLU A 425 14.59 -11.78 6.47
CA GLU A 425 14.42 -10.97 5.23
C GLU A 425 12.96 -10.72 4.80
N GLY A 426 12.00 -10.73 5.74
CA GLY A 426 10.54 -10.87 5.49
C GLY A 426 9.81 -9.81 4.61
N PRO A 427 8.54 -9.46 4.93
CA PRO A 427 7.71 -8.64 4.03
C PRO A 427 8.32 -7.26 3.75
N GLY A 428 8.31 -6.82 2.49
CA GLY A 428 9.00 -5.60 2.08
C GLY A 428 8.18 -4.60 1.28
N VAL A 429 8.79 -3.43 1.08
CA VAL A 429 8.40 -2.45 0.06
C VAL A 429 9.23 -2.73 -1.19
N TRP A 430 8.54 -3.03 -2.29
CA TRP A 430 9.15 -3.29 -3.58
C TRP A 430 8.94 -2.10 -4.51
N ALA A 431 9.99 -1.71 -5.24
CA ALA A 431 9.89 -0.68 -6.26
C ALA A 431 10.57 -1.13 -7.56
N VAL A 432 9.93 -0.84 -8.70
CA VAL A 432 10.45 -1.07 -10.04
C VAL A 432 10.59 0.28 -10.73
N ASP A 433 11.78 0.59 -11.24
CA ASP A 433 12.14 1.88 -11.83
C ASP A 433 11.79 3.08 -10.92
N ASN A 434 12.02 2.89 -9.61
CA ASN A 434 11.71 3.81 -8.52
C ASN A 434 10.20 4.07 -8.30
N VAL A 435 9.31 3.26 -8.85
CA VAL A 435 7.87 3.28 -8.57
C VAL A 435 7.52 2.12 -7.65
N VAL A 436 6.93 2.41 -6.49
CA VAL A 436 6.47 1.38 -5.55
C VAL A 436 5.36 0.57 -6.22
N VAL A 437 5.54 -0.75 -6.22
CA VAL A 437 4.61 -1.66 -6.90
C VAL A 437 3.34 -1.87 -6.08
N ASP A 438 2.26 -2.16 -6.79
CA ASP A 438 0.99 -2.56 -6.19
C ASP A 438 1.03 -3.99 -5.64
N ALA A 439 0.18 -4.28 -4.65
CA ALA A 439 0.08 -5.61 -4.04
C ALA A 439 -0.30 -6.70 -5.05
N SER A 440 -1.02 -6.38 -6.15
CA SER A 440 -1.32 -7.34 -7.23
C SER A 440 -0.08 -7.86 -7.96
N LYS A 441 1.07 -7.18 -7.82
CA LYS A 441 2.36 -7.59 -8.38
C LYS A 441 3.22 -8.35 -7.37
N LEU A 442 2.74 -8.56 -6.15
CA LEU A 442 3.43 -9.25 -5.08
C LEU A 442 2.74 -10.59 -4.77
N ASN A 443 3.42 -11.45 -4.04
CA ASN A 443 2.79 -12.62 -3.41
C ASN A 443 2.03 -12.19 -2.14
N GLY A 444 1.22 -13.10 -1.59
CA GLY A 444 0.27 -12.79 -0.51
C GLY A 444 0.90 -12.22 0.77
N ASP A 445 2.16 -12.54 1.04
CA ASP A 445 2.93 -12.04 2.19
C ASP A 445 3.92 -10.92 1.83
N HIS A 446 3.99 -10.50 0.57
CA HIS A 446 4.86 -9.42 0.07
C HIS A 446 6.37 -9.69 0.19
N THR A 447 6.79 -10.96 0.26
CA THR A 447 8.20 -11.40 0.22
C THR A 447 8.74 -11.64 -1.18
N ALA A 448 7.88 -11.59 -2.21
CA ALA A 448 8.28 -11.81 -3.60
C ALA A 448 7.57 -10.85 -4.58
N LEU A 449 8.32 -10.43 -5.60
CA LEU A 449 7.88 -9.60 -6.72
C LEU A 449 7.67 -10.44 -7.98
N LYS A 450 6.46 -10.39 -8.57
CA LYS A 450 6.13 -11.05 -9.83
C LYS A 450 6.65 -10.27 -11.02
N LEU A 451 7.91 -10.49 -11.38
CA LEU A 451 8.58 -9.86 -12.51
C LEU A 451 7.92 -10.16 -13.86
N SER A 452 7.36 -11.36 -14.06
CA SER A 452 6.68 -11.69 -15.32
C SER A 452 5.40 -10.89 -15.57
N SER A 453 4.94 -10.11 -14.59
CA SER A 453 3.82 -9.19 -14.74
C SER A 453 4.19 -7.88 -15.45
N PHE A 454 5.49 -7.67 -15.72
CA PHE A 454 6.05 -6.59 -16.51
C PHE A 454 6.43 -7.11 -17.90
N ASN A 455 6.55 -6.21 -18.88
CA ASN A 455 7.01 -6.58 -20.22
C ASN A 455 8.47 -7.08 -20.18
N PRO A 456 8.96 -7.77 -21.23
CA PRO A 456 10.39 -8.04 -21.35
C PRO A 456 11.18 -6.71 -21.43
N GLY A 457 12.24 -6.58 -20.63
CA GLY A 457 12.97 -5.33 -20.47
C GLY A 457 14.01 -5.36 -19.36
N ARG A 458 14.77 -4.26 -19.20
CA ARG A 458 15.68 -4.07 -18.07
C ARG A 458 15.02 -3.15 -17.05
N TYR A 459 14.96 -3.62 -15.81
CA TYR A 459 14.28 -2.99 -14.69
C TYR A 459 15.27 -2.70 -13.56
N LYS A 460 15.21 -1.49 -13.00
CA LYS A 460 15.85 -1.21 -11.70
C LYS A 460 14.89 -1.68 -10.60
N VAL A 461 15.32 -2.62 -9.77
CA VAL A 461 14.47 -3.17 -8.71
C VAL A 461 15.09 -2.82 -7.36
N ASN A 462 14.27 -2.28 -6.47
CA ASN A 462 14.64 -1.95 -5.10
C ASN A 462 13.70 -2.70 -4.14
N TYR A 463 14.27 -3.31 -3.10
CA TYR A 463 13.56 -3.92 -1.99
C TYR A 463 14.01 -3.26 -0.68
N TYR A 464 13.05 -2.98 0.20
CA TYR A 464 13.29 -2.49 1.56
C TYR A 464 12.46 -3.33 2.54
N SER A 465 13.09 -3.95 3.52
CA SER A 465 12.36 -4.70 4.56
C SER A 465 11.47 -3.75 5.37
N LYS A 466 10.21 -4.15 5.62
CA LYS A 466 9.30 -3.39 6.49
C LYS A 466 9.66 -3.54 7.97
N ARG A 467 10.35 -4.63 8.33
CA ARG A 467 10.78 -4.91 9.71
C ARG A 467 12.07 -4.14 10.02
N GLU A 468 13.06 -4.22 9.14
CA GLU A 468 14.36 -3.57 9.29
C GLU A 468 14.74 -2.79 8.03
N PRO A 469 14.44 -1.48 7.94
CA PRO A 469 14.68 -0.70 6.71
C PRO A 469 16.14 -0.63 6.23
N HIS A 470 17.12 -0.98 7.09
CA HIS A 470 18.53 -1.12 6.72
C HIS A 470 18.82 -2.40 5.92
N GLN A 471 17.94 -3.40 6.01
CA GLN A 471 17.96 -4.59 5.17
C GLN A 471 17.28 -4.26 3.84
N SER A 472 18.10 -4.10 2.81
CA SER A 472 17.65 -3.67 1.50
C SER A 472 18.44 -4.34 0.39
N TRP A 473 17.84 -4.40 -0.80
CA TRP A 473 18.49 -4.86 -2.00
C TRP A 473 18.19 -3.94 -3.18
N CYS A 474 19.23 -3.58 -3.93
CA CYS A 474 19.11 -2.79 -5.14
C CYS A 474 19.92 -3.40 -6.27
N GLY A 475 19.25 -3.65 -7.38
CA GLY A 475 19.89 -4.25 -8.54
C GLY A 475 19.13 -3.98 -9.83
N TYR A 476 19.66 -4.53 -10.93
CA TYR A 476 18.98 -4.52 -12.20
C TYR A 476 18.63 -5.94 -12.62
N ILE A 477 17.42 -6.12 -13.13
CA ILE A 477 16.98 -7.40 -13.70
C ILE A 477 16.56 -7.16 -15.14
N GLN A 478 17.09 -7.98 -16.04
CA GLN A 478 16.83 -7.90 -17.46
C GLN A 478 16.12 -9.17 -17.94
N VAL A 479 14.83 -9.07 -18.22
CA VAL A 479 14.01 -10.14 -18.80
C VAL A 479 14.09 -10.06 -20.33
N ILE A 480 14.47 -11.16 -20.98
CA ILE A 480 14.65 -11.26 -22.42
C ILE A 480 13.76 -12.40 -22.93
N GLU A 481 12.72 -12.06 -23.69
CA GLU A 481 11.84 -13.04 -24.31
C GLU A 481 12.48 -13.63 -25.58
N SER A 482 13.41 -14.56 -25.38
CA SER A 482 14.12 -15.21 -26.46
C SER A 482 14.67 -16.55 -25.99
N SER A 483 14.87 -17.47 -26.94
CA SER A 483 15.76 -18.61 -26.68
C SER A 483 17.16 -18.06 -26.45
N ARG A 484 17.88 -18.62 -25.48
CA ARG A 484 19.32 -18.32 -25.29
C ARG A 484 20.04 -18.41 -26.66
N PRO A 485 21.04 -17.55 -26.93
CA PRO A 485 21.89 -17.72 -28.10
C PRO A 485 22.41 -19.16 -28.13
N ILE A 486 22.13 -19.88 -29.23
CA ILE A 486 22.56 -21.27 -29.41
C ILE A 486 24.09 -21.29 -29.32
N SER A 487 24.65 -22.12 -28.44
CA SER A 487 26.09 -22.39 -28.40
C SER A 487 26.49 -22.94 -29.76
N SER A 488 27.29 -22.20 -30.53
CA SER A 488 27.70 -22.66 -31.84
C SER A 488 28.70 -23.82 -31.69
N ALA A 489 28.73 -24.68 -32.73
CA ALA A 489 29.74 -25.72 -32.92
C ALA A 489 31.17 -25.23 -32.56
N PRO A 490 32.08 -26.12 -32.11
CA PRO A 490 33.39 -25.76 -31.58
C PRO A 490 34.10 -24.74 -32.47
N SER A 491 34.23 -23.53 -31.96
CA SER A 491 34.93 -22.43 -32.60
C SER A 491 36.18 -22.15 -31.80
N CYS A 492 37.31 -22.69 -32.22
CA CYS A 492 38.62 -22.27 -31.72
C CYS A 492 39.13 -21.06 -32.51
N ASP A 493 39.69 -20.06 -31.83
CA ASP A 493 40.42 -18.93 -32.44
C ASP A 493 41.93 -19.25 -32.59
N ILE A 494 42.64 -18.45 -33.39
CA ILE A 494 44.11 -18.55 -33.55
C ILE A 494 44.75 -18.23 -32.19
N GLY A 495 45.40 -19.23 -31.58
CA GLY A 495 46.03 -19.08 -30.27
C GLY A 495 45.13 -19.46 -29.09
N ASP A 496 43.90 -19.94 -29.31
CA ASP A 496 43.17 -20.69 -28.28
C ASP A 496 43.96 -21.97 -27.97
N SER A 497 44.76 -21.90 -26.91
CA SER A 497 45.35 -23.07 -26.29
C SER A 497 44.67 -23.25 -24.95
N GLY A 498 43.83 -24.27 -24.82
CA GLY A 498 43.33 -24.74 -23.54
C GLY A 498 44.42 -25.41 -22.70
N ALA A 499 45.67 -24.95 -22.82
CA ALA A 499 46.85 -25.63 -22.30
C ALA A 499 46.64 -25.99 -20.83
N ILE A 500 46.78 -27.28 -20.53
CA ILE A 500 46.67 -27.78 -19.18
C ILE A 500 47.75 -27.06 -18.35
N PRO A 501 47.39 -26.33 -17.27
CA PRO A 501 48.38 -25.71 -16.41
C PRO A 501 49.28 -26.78 -15.80
N TYR A 502 50.36 -26.39 -15.11
CA TYR A 502 51.06 -27.36 -14.27
C TYR A 502 50.09 -27.84 -13.20
N PRO A 503 49.55 -29.07 -13.29
CA PRO A 503 48.43 -29.48 -12.46
C PRO A 503 48.97 -29.81 -11.08
N THR A 504 48.24 -29.39 -10.04
CA THR A 504 48.58 -29.75 -8.67
C THR A 504 48.50 -31.28 -8.52
N PRO A 505 49.43 -31.93 -7.79
CA PRO A 505 49.35 -33.37 -7.54
C PRO A 505 48.02 -33.76 -6.91
N LEU A 506 47.47 -34.89 -7.36
CA LEU A 506 46.26 -35.46 -6.79
C LEU A 506 46.49 -35.80 -5.31
N ARG A 507 45.49 -35.50 -4.49
CA ARG A 507 45.49 -35.85 -3.06
C ARG A 507 44.08 -36.11 -2.57
N LEU A 508 43.96 -36.96 -1.57
CA LEU A 508 42.73 -37.18 -0.82
C LEU A 508 42.83 -36.42 0.51
N VAL A 509 41.74 -35.78 0.93
CA VAL A 509 41.70 -35.02 2.18
C VAL A 509 40.61 -35.59 3.07
N SER A 510 40.96 -35.95 4.30
CA SER A 510 39.98 -36.41 5.29
C SER A 510 39.18 -35.25 5.88
N LYS A 511 38.06 -35.56 6.52
CA LYS A 511 37.26 -34.60 7.31
C LYS A 511 38.06 -33.79 8.33
N LYS A 512 39.13 -34.36 8.89
CA LYS A 512 40.03 -33.67 9.83
C LYS A 512 41.09 -32.80 9.16
N GLY A 513 41.08 -32.72 7.82
CA GLY A 513 42.04 -31.96 7.01
C GLY A 513 43.36 -32.68 6.75
N GLN A 514 43.49 -33.97 7.12
CA GLN A 514 44.69 -34.74 6.83
C GLN A 514 44.77 -35.06 5.34
N GLN A 515 45.91 -34.83 4.72
CA GLN A 515 46.12 -35.02 3.29
C GLN A 515 46.90 -36.31 3.02
N TYR A 516 46.47 -37.06 2.02
CA TYR A 516 47.10 -38.29 1.54
C TYR A 516 47.49 -38.13 0.08
N GLN A 517 48.76 -38.38 -0.23
CA GLN A 517 49.37 -38.23 -1.55
C GLN A 517 49.64 -39.59 -2.21
N ASP A 518 50.14 -39.55 -3.44
CA ASP A 518 50.54 -40.76 -4.17
C ASP A 518 51.65 -41.53 -3.43
N GLY A 519 51.43 -42.83 -3.23
CA GLY A 519 52.38 -43.73 -2.56
C GLY A 519 52.21 -43.79 -1.04
N ASP A 520 51.31 -43.01 -0.44
CA ASP A 520 51.07 -43.04 1.00
C ASP A 520 50.53 -44.41 1.46
N HIS A 521 50.93 -44.79 2.67
CA HIS A 521 50.60 -46.05 3.29
C HIS A 521 50.04 -45.82 4.70
N ILE A 522 48.80 -46.24 4.91
CA ILE A 522 48.09 -46.16 6.19
C ILE A 522 48.01 -47.57 6.78
N VAL A 523 48.42 -47.72 8.04
CA VAL A 523 48.26 -48.96 8.78
C VAL A 523 47.12 -48.79 9.77
N VAL A 524 46.14 -49.68 9.71
CA VAL A 524 44.93 -49.69 10.56
C VAL A 524 45.08 -50.83 11.55
N ASP A 525 45.42 -50.50 12.80
CA ASP A 525 45.58 -51.47 13.89
C ASP A 525 44.27 -51.61 14.71
N SER A 526 43.34 -50.67 14.57
CA SER A 526 42.05 -50.66 15.27
C SER A 526 40.91 -50.07 14.44
N LYS A 527 39.65 -50.45 14.74
CA LYS A 527 38.48 -49.89 14.04
C LYS A 527 38.32 -48.37 14.20
N SER A 528 38.88 -47.77 15.26
CA SER A 528 38.86 -46.32 15.44
C SER A 528 39.71 -45.56 14.42
N ASP A 529 40.76 -46.19 13.88
CA ASP A 529 41.64 -45.56 12.87
C ASP A 529 40.91 -45.39 11.53
N LEU A 530 39.85 -46.16 11.29
CA LEU A 530 39.00 -46.05 10.11
C LEU A 530 38.04 -44.85 10.15
N ASN A 531 37.79 -44.26 11.33
CA ASN A 531 36.90 -43.10 11.44
C ASN A 531 37.45 -41.89 10.66
N ASP A 532 38.78 -41.80 10.52
CA ASP A 532 39.43 -40.72 9.76
C ASP A 532 39.38 -40.94 8.24
N LEU A 533 38.88 -42.11 7.82
CA LEU A 533 38.71 -42.51 6.41
C LEU A 533 37.21 -42.66 6.02
N GLU A 534 36.29 -42.17 6.85
CA GLU A 534 34.85 -42.15 6.55
C GLU A 534 34.47 -41.17 5.43
N GLU A 535 35.30 -40.15 5.22
CA GLU A 535 35.01 -39.05 4.31
C GLU A 535 36.33 -38.56 3.71
N LEU A 536 36.73 -39.15 2.58
CA LEU A 536 37.88 -38.71 1.79
C LEU A 536 37.41 -37.94 0.56
N VAL A 537 37.74 -36.65 0.51
CA VAL A 537 37.44 -35.77 -0.62
C VAL A 537 38.64 -35.74 -1.57
N LEU A 538 38.40 -35.86 -2.88
CA LEU A 538 39.45 -35.72 -3.89
C LEU A 538 39.74 -34.25 -4.15
N MET A 539 41.03 -33.89 -4.11
CA MET A 539 41.52 -32.61 -4.60
C MET A 539 42.25 -32.82 -5.92
N SER A 540 41.78 -32.17 -6.98
CA SER A 540 42.36 -32.29 -8.32
C SER A 540 42.24 -30.99 -9.12
N THR A 541 43.10 -30.86 -10.13
CA THR A 541 42.89 -29.90 -11.21
C THR A 541 41.72 -30.36 -12.06
N HIS A 542 40.68 -29.53 -12.16
CA HIS A 542 39.46 -29.80 -12.91
C HIS A 542 38.96 -28.56 -13.65
N VAL A 543 38.03 -28.77 -14.58
CA VAL A 543 37.41 -27.71 -15.36
C VAL A 543 36.19 -27.16 -14.63
N VAL A 544 36.15 -25.84 -14.48
CA VAL A 544 35.00 -25.11 -13.94
C VAL A 544 34.42 -24.20 -15.00
N ASN A 545 33.09 -24.22 -15.14
CA ASN A 545 32.37 -23.33 -16.04
C ASN A 545 32.00 -22.03 -15.30
N LYS A 546 32.63 -20.91 -15.66
CA LYS A 546 32.37 -19.57 -15.11
C LYS A 546 31.33 -18.78 -15.91
N GLY A 547 30.66 -19.43 -16.88
CA GLY A 547 29.56 -18.85 -17.66
C GLY A 547 29.82 -18.92 -19.16
N THR A 548 29.67 -17.79 -19.86
CA THR A 548 29.94 -17.72 -21.31
C THR A 548 30.78 -16.51 -21.64
N LYS A 549 31.81 -16.70 -22.47
CA LYS A 549 32.62 -15.64 -23.05
C LYS A 549 32.21 -15.38 -24.49
N ARG A 550 32.35 -14.13 -24.93
CA ARG A 550 32.10 -13.71 -26.31
C ARG A 550 33.43 -13.61 -27.06
N ILE A 551 33.57 -14.36 -28.15
CA ILE A 551 34.74 -14.34 -29.04
C ILE A 551 34.40 -13.66 -30.38
N ILE A 552 35.43 -13.14 -31.06
CA ILE A 552 35.30 -12.42 -32.33
C ILE A 552 35.96 -13.26 -33.42
N LEU A 553 35.15 -13.93 -34.25
CA LEU A 553 35.64 -14.87 -35.27
C LEU A 553 36.48 -14.22 -36.38
N ASN A 554 36.34 -12.90 -36.57
CA ASN A 554 37.10 -12.15 -37.58
C ASN A 554 37.54 -10.80 -37.02
N ALA A 555 38.56 -10.83 -36.16
CA ALA A 555 39.13 -9.62 -35.56
C ALA A 555 39.68 -8.63 -36.61
N SER A 556 40.07 -9.15 -37.78
CA SER A 556 40.74 -8.42 -38.87
C SER A 556 39.80 -7.58 -39.73
N SER A 557 38.49 -7.85 -39.73
CA SER A 557 37.49 -7.11 -40.49
C SER A 557 36.66 -6.20 -39.58
N ARG A 558 36.56 -4.90 -39.91
CA ARG A 558 35.64 -3.98 -39.20
C ARG A 558 34.20 -4.07 -39.69
N THR A 559 33.97 -4.62 -40.88
CA THR A 559 32.65 -4.66 -41.56
C THR A 559 31.99 -6.04 -41.52
N ASP A 560 32.74 -7.13 -41.25
CA ASP A 560 32.25 -8.51 -41.08
C ASP A 560 32.66 -9.08 -39.72
N ARG A 561 32.35 -8.35 -38.64
CA ARG A 561 32.59 -8.81 -37.27
C ARG A 561 31.49 -9.79 -36.86
N ARG A 562 31.77 -11.09 -37.02
CA ARG A 562 30.93 -12.16 -36.49
C ARG A 562 31.35 -12.50 -35.06
N TYR A 563 30.37 -12.50 -34.16
CA TYR A 563 30.56 -12.85 -32.75
C TYR A 563 30.01 -14.25 -32.51
N VAL A 564 30.72 -14.99 -31.66
CA VAL A 564 30.27 -16.27 -31.15
C VAL A 564 30.35 -16.26 -29.63
N HIS A 565 29.39 -16.93 -28.99
CA HIS A 565 29.37 -17.14 -27.55
C HIS A 565 29.77 -18.59 -27.27
N VAL A 566 30.80 -18.77 -26.44
CA VAL A 566 31.30 -20.10 -26.02
C VAL A 566 31.29 -20.19 -24.49
N PRO A 567 31.25 -21.39 -23.89
CA PRO A 567 31.44 -21.56 -22.46
C PRO A 567 32.76 -20.92 -21.97
N ASP A 568 32.72 -20.26 -20.82
CA ASP A 568 33.90 -19.70 -20.17
C ASP A 568 34.48 -20.72 -19.21
N LEU A 569 35.28 -21.64 -19.75
CA LEU A 569 35.86 -22.74 -19.01
C LEU A 569 37.26 -22.36 -18.53
N VAL A 570 37.52 -22.61 -17.25
CA VAL A 570 38.82 -22.38 -16.62
C VAL A 570 39.28 -23.61 -15.86
N TRP A 571 40.59 -23.80 -15.79
CA TRP A 571 41.20 -24.79 -14.91
C TRP A 571 41.23 -24.24 -13.48
N GLU A 572 40.69 -24.99 -12.52
CA GLU A 572 40.80 -24.70 -11.09
C GLU A 572 41.38 -25.90 -10.34
N ASP A 573 42.08 -25.61 -9.24
CA ASP A 573 42.55 -26.61 -8.29
C ASP A 573 41.64 -26.58 -7.06
N GLY A 574 40.95 -27.68 -6.78
CA GLY A 574 39.97 -27.70 -5.70
C GLY A 574 39.43 -29.08 -5.41
N ALA A 575 38.40 -29.13 -4.56
CA ALA A 575 37.63 -30.34 -4.32
C ALA A 575 36.86 -30.72 -5.57
N THR A 576 36.90 -31.99 -5.93
CA THR A 576 36.25 -32.55 -7.12
C THR A 576 35.57 -33.84 -6.72
N SER A 577 34.33 -34.08 -7.14
CA SER A 577 33.65 -35.33 -6.78
C SER A 577 34.30 -36.53 -7.50
N LEU A 578 34.25 -37.69 -6.85
CA LEU A 578 34.89 -38.93 -7.30
C LEU A 578 34.06 -39.57 -8.42
N GLY A 579 34.65 -39.88 -9.56
CA GLY A 579 33.93 -40.41 -10.72
C GLY A 579 33.24 -39.34 -11.56
N SER A 580 33.72 -38.10 -11.50
CA SER A 580 33.11 -36.98 -12.21
C SER A 580 33.68 -36.75 -13.61
N GLY A 581 32.86 -36.16 -14.48
CA GLY A 581 33.24 -35.69 -15.80
C GLY A 581 32.72 -34.28 -16.04
N GLN A 582 33.61 -33.34 -16.32
CA GLN A 582 33.31 -31.97 -16.70
C GLN A 582 33.52 -31.80 -18.21
N GLU A 583 32.50 -32.16 -18.97
CA GLU A 583 32.44 -31.99 -20.43
C GLU A 583 31.42 -30.89 -20.76
N SER A 584 31.64 -30.14 -21.84
CA SER A 584 30.70 -29.11 -22.31
C SER A 584 30.71 -29.01 -23.83
N SER A 585 29.54 -28.84 -24.44
CA SER A 585 29.43 -28.70 -25.90
C SER A 585 30.16 -27.43 -26.38
N GLY A 586 31.11 -27.60 -27.30
CA GLY A 586 31.97 -26.52 -27.80
C GLY A 586 33.12 -26.14 -26.85
N ALA A 587 33.39 -26.94 -25.81
CA ALA A 587 34.51 -26.74 -24.89
C ALA A 587 35.87 -26.89 -25.58
N THR A 588 36.84 -26.09 -25.12
CA THR A 588 38.25 -26.24 -25.49
C THR A 588 39.06 -27.01 -24.45
N ILE A 589 38.50 -27.25 -23.26
CA ILE A 589 39.09 -28.00 -22.14
C ILE A 589 38.03 -28.87 -21.48
N GLN A 590 38.42 -30.04 -20.98
CA GLN A 590 37.55 -30.95 -20.23
C GLN A 590 38.37 -31.76 -19.22
N SER A 591 37.73 -32.25 -18.16
CA SER A 591 38.36 -33.12 -17.17
C SER A 591 37.44 -34.25 -16.75
N SER A 592 38.02 -35.38 -16.35
CA SER A 592 37.27 -36.47 -15.74
C SER A 592 38.16 -37.26 -14.79
N ASN A 593 37.57 -37.89 -13.78
CA ASN A 593 38.31 -38.77 -12.88
C ASN A 593 37.64 -40.13 -12.70
N GLU A 594 38.47 -41.18 -12.62
CA GLU A 594 38.07 -42.57 -12.35
C GLU A 594 38.74 -43.01 -11.05
N VAL A 595 37.99 -43.71 -10.19
CA VAL A 595 38.49 -44.23 -8.92
C VAL A 595 38.33 -45.74 -8.87
N LYS A 596 39.41 -46.48 -8.68
CA LYS A 596 39.41 -47.93 -8.50
C LYS A 596 39.75 -48.27 -7.07
N ILE A 597 39.02 -49.23 -6.52
CA ILE A 597 39.23 -49.73 -5.16
C ILE A 597 39.57 -51.20 -5.28
N ILE A 598 40.76 -51.57 -4.81
CA ILE A 598 41.37 -52.88 -5.01
C ILE A 598 41.64 -53.49 -3.63
N TYR A 599 41.37 -54.77 -3.46
CA TYR A 599 41.71 -55.53 -2.26
C TYR A 599 42.49 -56.78 -2.66
N ASN A 600 43.71 -56.93 -2.15
CA ASN A 600 44.64 -58.03 -2.47
C ASN A 600 44.65 -58.37 -3.99
N ASP A 601 44.95 -57.35 -4.80
CA ASP A 601 45.00 -57.42 -6.28
C ASP A 601 43.67 -57.70 -7.00
N LYS A 602 42.53 -57.72 -6.29
CA LYS A 602 41.19 -57.85 -6.88
C LYS A 602 40.43 -56.53 -6.81
N VAL A 603 39.97 -56.03 -7.96
CA VAL A 603 39.10 -54.85 -8.02
C VAL A 603 37.77 -55.13 -7.32
N LEU A 604 37.46 -54.37 -6.27
CA LEU A 604 36.20 -54.42 -5.53
C LEU A 604 35.13 -53.56 -6.20
N THR A 605 35.48 -52.32 -6.53
CA THR A 605 34.58 -51.38 -7.20
C THR A 605 35.37 -50.40 -8.07
N THR A 606 34.68 -49.82 -9.04
CA THR A 606 35.20 -48.74 -9.88
C THR A 606 34.14 -47.66 -9.98
N ILE A 607 34.46 -46.47 -9.52
CA ILE A 607 33.65 -45.27 -9.69
C ILE A 607 34.12 -44.63 -11.01
N LYS A 608 33.31 -44.78 -12.05
CA LYS A 608 33.62 -44.30 -13.40
C LYS A 608 33.01 -42.93 -13.65
N PRO A 609 33.62 -42.12 -14.53
CA PRO A 609 32.98 -40.93 -15.09
C PRO A 609 31.59 -41.28 -15.62
N SER A 610 30.57 -40.63 -15.09
CA SER A 610 29.23 -40.69 -15.66
C SER A 610 29.20 -39.84 -16.93
N ARG A 611 28.78 -40.42 -18.06
CA ARG A 611 28.62 -39.67 -19.33
C ARG A 611 27.29 -38.94 -19.29
N SER A 612 27.33 -37.62 -19.48
CA SER A 612 26.16 -36.85 -19.86
C SER A 612 25.57 -37.44 -21.14
N THR A 613 24.31 -37.88 -21.11
CA THR A 613 23.65 -38.36 -22.33
C THR A 613 23.50 -37.19 -23.32
N ARG A 614 23.34 -37.48 -24.62
CA ARG A 614 23.27 -36.45 -25.69
C ARG A 614 22.13 -35.41 -25.50
N ASP A 615 21.17 -35.71 -24.62
CA ASP A 615 20.04 -34.84 -24.25
C ASP A 615 20.24 -34.18 -22.86
N ASP A 616 21.27 -34.58 -22.12
CA ASP A 616 21.71 -33.94 -20.88
C ASP A 616 22.88 -33.00 -21.20
N ASP A 617 22.60 -31.76 -21.57
CA ASP A 617 23.61 -30.68 -21.55
C ASP A 617 24.07 -30.33 -20.10
N ARG A 618 23.87 -31.24 -19.14
CA ARG A 618 24.21 -31.10 -17.71
C ARG A 618 25.71 -31.33 -17.55
N SER A 619 26.44 -30.25 -17.30
CA SER A 619 27.73 -30.29 -16.61
C SER A 619 27.54 -30.46 -15.09
N ASP A 620 26.55 -31.25 -14.66
CA ASP A 620 26.37 -31.53 -13.24
C ASP A 620 27.43 -32.58 -12.89
N ASP A 621 28.27 -32.24 -11.90
CA ASP A 621 29.24 -33.17 -11.36
C ASP A 621 28.47 -34.38 -10.78
N THR A 622 28.47 -35.48 -11.53
CA THR A 622 27.71 -36.71 -11.22
C THR A 622 28.53 -37.69 -10.40
N GLY A 623 29.66 -37.24 -9.85
CA GLY A 623 30.51 -38.02 -8.96
C GLY A 623 29.95 -38.16 -7.55
N VAL A 624 30.64 -38.95 -6.74
CA VAL A 624 30.38 -39.06 -5.30
C VAL A 624 31.24 -38.04 -4.56
N ASP A 625 30.66 -37.19 -3.73
CA ASP A 625 31.38 -36.07 -3.08
C ASP A 625 32.54 -36.52 -2.19
N SER A 626 32.44 -37.70 -1.58
CA SER A 626 33.50 -38.28 -0.74
C SER A 626 33.50 -39.80 -0.77
N LEU A 627 34.67 -40.38 -0.46
CA LEU A 627 34.85 -41.83 -0.36
C LEU A 627 34.78 -42.26 1.10
N ASN A 628 33.84 -43.17 1.40
CA ASN A 628 33.74 -43.82 2.71
C ASN A 628 34.47 -45.17 2.69
N VAL A 629 35.77 -45.13 3.03
CA VAL A 629 36.64 -46.31 3.07
C VAL A 629 36.24 -47.25 4.20
N LYS A 630 35.82 -46.71 5.34
CA LYS A 630 35.37 -47.52 6.49
C LYS A 630 34.20 -48.42 6.09
N GLN A 631 33.19 -47.86 5.45
CA GLN A 631 32.04 -48.62 4.98
C GLN A 631 32.43 -49.70 3.97
N LEU A 632 33.41 -49.43 3.09
CA LEU A 632 33.92 -50.41 2.13
C LEU A 632 34.64 -51.58 2.81
N ILE A 633 35.42 -51.30 3.85
CA ILE A 633 36.11 -52.33 4.65
C ILE A 633 35.10 -53.12 5.48
N ASP A 634 34.13 -52.46 6.10
CA ASP A 634 33.05 -53.11 6.87
C ASP A 634 32.20 -54.02 5.96
N PHE A 635 31.94 -53.63 4.71
CA PHE A 635 31.22 -54.46 3.73
C PHE A 635 31.98 -55.72 3.30
N GLN A 636 33.29 -55.79 3.56
CA GLN A 636 34.13 -56.98 3.38
C GLN A 636 34.29 -57.79 4.68
N ASP A 637 33.40 -57.61 5.66
CA ASP A 637 33.47 -58.17 7.02
C ASP A 637 34.70 -57.72 7.82
N GLY A 638 35.34 -56.60 7.44
CA GLY A 638 36.57 -56.12 8.08
C GLY A 638 37.77 -57.04 7.88
N LYS A 639 37.83 -57.76 6.75
CA LYS A 639 38.94 -58.69 6.46
C LYS A 639 40.30 -57.98 6.49
N PRO A 640 41.29 -58.53 7.23
CA PRO A 640 42.67 -58.09 7.18
C PRO A 640 43.26 -58.23 5.77
N GLY A 641 44.08 -57.27 5.37
CA GLY A 641 44.69 -57.22 4.04
C GLY A 641 44.94 -55.80 3.57
N VAL A 642 45.39 -55.67 2.32
CA VAL A 642 45.75 -54.37 1.73
C VAL A 642 44.65 -53.91 0.78
N TYR A 643 44.05 -52.77 1.12
CA TYR A 643 43.14 -52.03 0.26
C TYR A 643 43.93 -50.93 -0.45
N SER A 644 43.81 -50.83 -1.78
CA SER A 644 44.43 -49.77 -2.58
C SER A 644 43.37 -48.94 -3.28
N ILE A 645 43.44 -47.62 -3.11
CA ILE A 645 42.58 -46.65 -3.79
C ILE A 645 43.43 -46.01 -4.88
N GLU A 646 43.10 -46.29 -6.14
CA GLU A 646 43.75 -45.70 -7.30
C GLU A 646 42.83 -44.65 -7.92
N VAL A 647 43.27 -43.39 -7.96
CA VAL A 647 42.57 -42.31 -8.65
C VAL A 647 43.32 -41.99 -9.93
N THR A 648 42.62 -41.96 -11.06
CA THR A 648 43.14 -41.46 -12.34
C THR A 648 42.35 -40.23 -12.75
N ASN A 649 43.00 -39.05 -12.78
CA ASN A 649 42.43 -37.82 -13.31
C ASN A 649 42.92 -37.62 -14.75
N THR A 650 42.00 -37.45 -15.68
CA THR A 650 42.25 -37.22 -17.11
C THR A 650 41.88 -35.79 -17.42
N MET A 651 42.85 -35.00 -17.86
CA MET A 651 42.68 -33.63 -18.30
C MET A 651 42.88 -33.58 -19.80
N GLU A 652 41.96 -32.97 -20.52
CA GLU A 652 41.96 -32.94 -21.97
C GLU A 652 41.78 -31.50 -22.46
N TYR A 653 42.45 -31.16 -23.55
CA TYR A 653 42.29 -29.86 -24.20
C TYR A 653 42.43 -29.96 -25.70
N LEU A 654 41.71 -29.10 -26.41
CA LEU A 654 41.82 -28.95 -27.84
C LEU A 654 42.96 -27.99 -28.18
N THR A 655 43.82 -28.43 -29.09
CA THR A 655 44.73 -27.57 -29.83
C THR A 655 44.14 -27.24 -31.18
N CYS A 656 44.35 -26.02 -31.66
CA CYS A 656 43.79 -25.55 -32.92
C CYS A 656 44.93 -24.96 -33.76
N GLN A 657 45.24 -25.61 -34.89
CA GLN A 657 46.17 -25.10 -35.89
C GLN A 657 45.39 -24.57 -37.09
N VAL A 658 45.80 -23.41 -37.60
CA VAL A 658 45.19 -22.82 -38.79
C VAL A 658 46.22 -22.86 -39.92
N THR A 659 45.99 -23.73 -40.90
CA THR A 659 46.78 -23.82 -42.12
C THR A 659 46.17 -22.92 -43.19
N TYR A 660 46.95 -21.94 -43.66
CA TYR A 660 46.51 -21.01 -44.70
C TYR A 660 46.89 -21.53 -46.08
N GLY A 661 45.89 -21.71 -46.96
CA GLY A 661 46.06 -22.09 -48.35
C GLY A 661 45.35 -21.10 -49.27
N GLY A 662 46.09 -20.16 -49.85
CA GLY A 662 45.53 -19.18 -50.80
C GLY A 662 44.44 -18.28 -50.19
N LYS A 663 43.21 -18.32 -50.75
CA LYS A 663 42.04 -17.56 -50.25
C LYS A 663 41.22 -18.31 -49.18
N SER A 664 41.68 -19.49 -48.77
CA SER A 664 41.02 -20.33 -47.77
C SER A 664 41.95 -20.62 -46.59
N TYR A 665 41.34 -20.89 -45.44
CA TYR A 665 42.04 -21.46 -44.29
C TYR A 665 41.38 -22.79 -43.93
N THR A 666 42.20 -23.74 -43.48
CA THR A 666 41.76 -24.99 -42.87
C THR A 666 42.05 -24.90 -41.38
N LYS A 667 41.12 -25.35 -40.53
CA LYS A 667 41.34 -25.48 -39.09
C LYS A 667 41.53 -26.96 -38.78
N ASP A 668 42.70 -27.32 -38.28
CA ASP A 668 43.01 -28.64 -37.76
C ASP A 668 42.91 -28.58 -36.23
N THR A 669 42.02 -29.40 -35.66
CA THR A 669 41.83 -29.50 -34.21
C THR A 669 42.28 -30.86 -33.71
N ASP A 670 43.28 -30.89 -32.82
CA ASP A 670 43.75 -32.11 -32.16
C ASP A 670 43.44 -32.06 -30.67
N LEU A 671 42.90 -33.15 -30.14
CA LEU A 671 42.68 -33.33 -28.69
C LEU A 671 43.96 -33.88 -28.05
N LEU A 672 44.49 -33.16 -27.07
CA LEU A 672 45.61 -33.60 -26.24
C LEU A 672 45.12 -33.97 -24.85
N GLU A 673 45.61 -35.11 -24.35
CA GLU A 673 45.23 -35.69 -23.06
C GLU A 673 46.46 -35.74 -22.13
N LYS A 674 46.26 -35.43 -20.85
CA LYS A 674 47.23 -35.64 -19.78
C LYS A 674 46.56 -36.36 -18.62
N LYS A 675 47.15 -37.49 -18.22
CA LYS A 675 46.69 -38.27 -17.07
C LYS A 675 47.57 -38.03 -15.84
N GLN A 676 46.94 -37.82 -14.70
CA GLN A 676 47.56 -37.92 -13.37
C GLN A 676 47.01 -39.15 -12.67
N LYS A 677 47.85 -39.81 -11.89
CA LYS A 677 47.46 -40.95 -11.06
C LYS A 677 47.94 -40.75 -9.64
N MET A 678 47.16 -41.25 -8.69
CA MET A 678 47.60 -41.45 -7.31
C MET A 678 47.13 -42.81 -6.81
N THR A 679 47.93 -43.45 -5.97
CA THR A 679 47.61 -44.68 -5.27
C THR A 679 47.79 -44.48 -3.77
N LEU A 680 46.71 -44.68 -3.00
CA LEU A 680 46.74 -44.73 -1.53
C LEU A 680 46.57 -46.18 -1.06
N LYS A 681 47.46 -46.67 -0.21
CA LYS A 681 47.39 -48.02 0.36
C LYS A 681 46.96 -47.98 1.82
N ILE A 682 46.03 -48.85 2.20
CA ILE A 682 45.49 -49.01 3.55
C ILE A 682 45.64 -50.49 3.94
N GLU A 683 46.56 -50.78 4.85
CA GLU A 683 46.80 -52.11 5.40
C GLU A 683 45.99 -52.28 6.69
N VAL A 684 45.00 -53.19 6.67
CA VAL A 684 44.20 -53.57 7.84
C VAL A 684 44.80 -54.84 8.43
N LYS A 685 45.21 -54.79 9.70
CA LYS A 685 45.84 -55.94 10.39
C LYS A 685 44.87 -56.87 11.08
#